data_AF-A0A6J8F058-F1
#
_entry.id   AF-A0A6J8F058-F1
#
_cell.length_a   1.000
_cell.length_b   1.000
_cell.length_c   1.000
_cell.angle_alpha   90.00
_cell.angle_beta   90.00
_cell.angle_gamma   90.00
#
_symmetry.space_group_name_H-M   'P 1'
#
loop_
_entity.id
_entity.type
_entity.pdbx_description
1 polymer ?
#
loop_
_entity_poly.entity_id
_entity_poly.type
_entity_poly.pdbx_seq_one_letter_code
_entity_poly.pdbx_strand_id
1 'polypeptide(L)'
;MVTTFHEGKYTDDVREVYATLLSMNVGVKNIENVIKTVLEKLGGLKVERLPKKTFAEYMMVEAKALAQIQAAEAMLNSNFNTLHTDGTKRMGREFGGLQVGTDSGQLSLGISELVSGNTESFLKMIDQILSDMGSLLETDEDIAVKKAKLLLSVKNLMTDRHIVNTCLKNCLEKMRFECVPEDGDTPEEVRTKVAKLNGFKCNLHVIVNFASQAEIGLKQWEKNISNLDNVEDNNVNFTYNQSTTDFIRACCKLCVPGADEKSGYGSLFRTFLSDNNIDLKLTTFHGHRINLLFAMGASVFFHKDNIYEFIDLYFEKENRNNLLKAVANYVKNPMYLAGCRAFGIVDKLFTGPLWRIIENADHILDLNQVWEQFKGFLEIYSQDATDLVEGKILYKNYTNIDEIFGCLFAVEDEELNILTTEALQIILLNFQLILERQLSDCLPGGILNEKTDGIDINLREQSKSVATTNIISERDFANLDRLQREKPNANLIALEVNLTQNEKIEAVKTQLKFRKKVLHMNVEDKTLLQFSSNTISFSLAELISNLKVLIHLNINVDNAQSGTKDTCIIFCIKSKEEREQIMEKQRELICIKLNEIKIKQNPPPVCEPVQKKPRKSNSNKSNYQSQNHDNVEETDFVVSKPSETYTPKSIALKAGQYIAVAYIDTWYPGQILSVKNDLLVQVKFLCPSQNMGNLFKWTQKDDISVVENIFIFCSDFEVKAKDSGGRTRVLTNYDTICSEYKKYYNTYFV
;
A
#
# COMPACT_ATOMS: atom_id res chain seq x y z
N MET A 1 22.67 -25.62 41.42
CA MET A 1 22.90 -24.19 41.19
C MET A 1 23.21 -24.03 39.72
N VAL A 2 22.54 -23.12 39.00
CA VAL A 2 22.77 -22.96 37.55
C VAL A 2 23.77 -21.82 37.35
N THR A 3 24.93 -22.12 36.77
CA THR A 3 25.93 -21.10 36.42
C THR A 3 25.47 -20.33 35.20
N THR A 4 25.09 -19.09 35.39
CA THR A 4 24.55 -18.20 34.34
C THR A 4 25.50 -17.10 33.92
N PHE A 5 26.56 -16.87 34.69
CA PHE A 5 27.50 -15.77 34.52
C PHE A 5 28.92 -16.25 34.83
N HIS A 6 29.86 -16.02 33.93
CA HIS A 6 31.26 -16.40 34.07
C HIS A 6 32.16 -15.36 33.39
N GLU A 7 33.29 -15.01 34.03
CA GLU A 7 34.30 -14.07 33.49
C GLU A 7 33.71 -12.76 32.94
N GLY A 8 32.71 -12.18 33.63
CA GLY A 8 32.12 -10.91 33.24
C GLY A 8 31.02 -11.00 32.16
N LYS A 9 30.69 -12.21 31.67
CA LYS A 9 29.71 -12.41 30.60
C LYS A 9 28.62 -13.42 30.99
N TYR A 10 27.43 -13.25 30.43
CA TYR A 10 26.37 -14.26 30.51
C TYR A 10 26.64 -15.37 29.50
N THR A 11 26.27 -16.61 29.85
CA THR A 11 26.45 -17.76 28.95
C THR A 11 25.52 -17.67 27.72
N ASP A 12 25.90 -18.36 26.65
CA ASP A 12 25.08 -18.43 25.43
C ASP A 12 23.71 -19.08 25.69
N ASP A 13 23.61 -20.00 26.64
CA ASP A 13 22.35 -20.60 27.07
C ASP A 13 21.39 -19.54 27.66
N VAL A 14 21.93 -18.58 28.42
CA VAL A 14 21.12 -17.46 28.94
C VAL A 14 20.65 -16.57 27.78
N ARG A 15 21.51 -16.30 26.78
CA ARG A 15 21.10 -15.57 25.57
C ARG A 15 19.99 -16.30 24.81
N GLU A 16 20.14 -17.61 24.59
CA GLU A 16 19.15 -18.43 23.89
C GLU A 16 17.79 -18.44 24.62
N VAL A 17 17.78 -18.53 25.95
CA VAL A 17 16.55 -18.44 26.75
C VAL A 17 15.90 -17.06 26.63
N TYR A 18 16.67 -15.98 26.71
CA TYR A 18 16.13 -14.61 26.56
C TYR A 18 15.55 -14.40 25.17
N ALA A 19 16.27 -14.79 24.12
CA ALA A 19 15.79 -14.76 22.74
C ALA A 19 14.49 -15.57 22.60
N THR A 20 14.43 -16.75 23.21
CA THR A 20 13.22 -17.61 23.18
C THR A 20 12.03 -16.97 23.86
N LEU A 21 12.22 -16.37 25.02
CA LEU A 21 11.12 -15.70 25.71
C LEU A 21 10.64 -14.46 24.93
N LEU A 22 11.55 -13.74 24.26
CA LEU A 22 11.18 -12.65 23.36
C LEU A 22 10.35 -13.13 22.16
N SER A 23 10.73 -14.23 21.49
CA SER A 23 9.93 -14.81 20.40
C SER A 23 8.57 -15.32 20.87
N MET A 24 8.46 -15.70 22.15
CA MET A 24 7.20 -16.07 22.80
C MET A 24 6.41 -14.85 23.31
N ASN A 25 6.76 -13.64 22.88
CA ASN A 25 6.10 -12.39 23.25
C ASN A 25 6.16 -12.03 24.75
N VAL A 26 7.09 -12.59 25.52
CA VAL A 26 7.28 -12.22 26.92
C VAL A 26 7.89 -10.81 27.00
N GLY A 27 7.21 -9.91 27.72
CA GLY A 27 7.68 -8.53 27.87
C GLY A 27 9.07 -8.46 28.54
N VAL A 28 9.97 -7.62 28.02
CA VAL A 28 11.38 -7.47 28.47
C VAL A 28 11.54 -7.30 29.98
N LYS A 29 10.58 -6.64 30.65
CA LYS A 29 10.59 -6.42 32.11
C LYS A 29 10.30 -7.68 32.93
N ASN A 30 9.70 -8.69 32.31
CA ASN A 30 9.22 -9.91 32.97
C ASN A 30 10.16 -11.11 32.78
N ILE A 31 11.06 -11.06 31.79
CA ILE A 31 11.90 -12.22 31.41
C ILE A 31 12.70 -12.77 32.59
N GLU A 32 13.37 -11.91 33.37
CA GLU A 32 14.13 -12.33 34.56
C GLU A 32 13.22 -13.09 35.56
N ASN A 33 12.04 -12.55 35.84
CA ASN A 33 11.10 -13.13 36.81
C ASN A 33 10.51 -14.45 36.32
N VAL A 34 10.23 -14.56 35.02
CA VAL A 34 9.76 -15.80 34.40
C VAL A 34 10.81 -16.89 34.57
N ILE A 35 12.07 -16.60 34.24
CA ILE A 35 13.17 -17.57 34.36
C ILE A 35 13.37 -18.01 35.81
N LYS A 36 13.42 -17.06 36.76
CA LYS A 36 13.53 -17.37 38.19
C LYS A 36 12.39 -18.25 38.67
N THR A 37 11.15 -17.87 38.34
CA THR A 37 9.96 -18.60 38.80
C THR A 37 9.99 -20.04 38.30
N VAL A 38 10.27 -20.26 37.01
CA VAL A 38 10.33 -21.59 36.42
C VAL A 38 11.47 -22.43 37.03
N LEU A 39 12.68 -21.89 37.10
CA LEU A 39 13.84 -22.64 37.61
C LEU A 39 13.73 -22.94 39.10
N GLU A 40 13.25 -21.99 39.93
CA GLU A 40 13.16 -22.17 41.37
C GLU A 40 11.94 -23.00 41.79
N LYS A 41 10.76 -22.74 41.21
CA LYS A 41 9.50 -23.37 41.65
C LYS A 41 9.27 -24.73 41.00
N LEU A 42 9.61 -24.89 39.72
CA LEU A 42 9.44 -26.16 39.00
C LEU A 42 10.73 -26.97 38.96
N GLY A 43 11.86 -26.30 38.75
CA GLY A 43 13.17 -26.97 38.68
C GLY A 43 13.83 -27.26 40.02
N GLY A 44 13.41 -26.60 41.12
CA GLY A 44 14.11 -26.67 42.41
C GLY A 44 15.54 -26.11 42.35
N LEU A 45 15.87 -25.34 41.30
CA LEU A 45 17.20 -24.83 41.02
C LEU A 45 17.30 -23.36 41.42
N LYS A 46 18.23 -23.06 42.33
CA LYS A 46 18.60 -21.66 42.61
C LYS A 46 19.46 -21.11 41.46
N VAL A 47 19.12 -19.90 41.04
CA VAL A 47 19.81 -19.15 39.99
C VAL A 47 20.55 -17.99 40.64
N GLU A 48 21.84 -17.81 40.33
CA GLU A 48 22.63 -16.71 40.90
C GLU A 48 22.25 -15.36 40.30
N ARG A 49 22.76 -15.08 39.10
CA ARG A 49 22.70 -13.77 38.46
C ARG A 49 22.09 -13.91 37.08
N LEU A 50 20.97 -13.23 36.86
CA LEU A 50 20.34 -13.15 35.54
C LEU A 50 20.51 -11.75 34.93
N PRO A 51 20.54 -11.64 33.60
CA PRO A 51 20.53 -10.36 32.92
C PRO A 51 19.30 -9.52 33.27
N LYS A 52 19.50 -8.21 33.39
CA LYS A 52 18.40 -7.27 33.64
C LYS A 52 17.68 -6.92 32.34
N LYS A 53 16.56 -6.19 32.47
CA LYS A 53 15.72 -5.68 31.36
C LYS A 53 16.55 -5.14 30.18
N THR A 54 17.58 -4.34 30.47
CA THR A 54 18.45 -3.73 29.45
C THR A 54 19.11 -4.75 28.52
N PHE A 55 19.45 -5.94 29.03
CA PHE A 55 20.00 -7.00 28.20
C PHE A 55 18.98 -7.52 27.19
N ALA A 56 17.73 -7.72 27.62
CA ALA A 56 16.66 -8.13 26.71
C ALA A 56 16.37 -7.04 25.66
N GLU A 57 16.43 -5.77 26.06
CA GLU A 57 16.31 -4.63 25.13
C GLU A 57 17.43 -4.64 24.08
N TYR A 58 18.68 -4.89 24.48
CA TYR A 58 19.79 -5.02 23.53
C TYR A 58 19.60 -6.19 22.56
N MET A 59 19.06 -7.33 23.01
CA MET A 59 18.77 -8.44 22.11
C MET A 59 17.71 -8.08 21.06
N MET A 60 16.71 -7.25 21.42
CA MET A 60 15.73 -6.75 20.45
C MET A 60 16.39 -5.83 19.41
N VAL A 61 17.30 -4.95 19.85
CA VAL A 61 18.05 -4.04 18.94
C VAL A 61 19.00 -4.82 18.03
N GLU A 62 19.72 -5.80 18.56
CA GLU A 62 20.60 -6.70 17.80
C GLU A 62 19.81 -7.42 16.72
N ALA A 63 18.65 -7.95 17.10
CA ALA A 63 17.79 -8.64 16.18
C ALA A 63 17.27 -7.66 15.10
N LYS A 64 16.84 -6.42 15.45
CA LYS A 64 16.53 -5.33 14.48
C LYS A 64 17.65 -5.13 13.46
N ALA A 65 18.88 -4.95 13.95
CA ALA A 65 20.04 -4.73 13.09
C ALA A 65 20.28 -5.90 12.13
N LEU A 66 20.17 -7.15 12.60
CA LEU A 66 20.28 -8.33 11.75
C LEU A 66 19.21 -8.36 10.65
N ALA A 67 17.98 -7.92 10.96
CA ALA A 67 16.94 -7.85 9.94
C ALA A 67 17.25 -6.84 8.84
N GLN A 68 17.75 -5.67 9.25
CA GLN A 68 18.13 -4.60 8.33
C GLN A 68 19.35 -4.97 7.49
N ILE A 69 20.35 -5.65 8.06
CA ILE A 69 21.51 -6.18 7.32
C ILE A 69 21.04 -7.18 6.26
N GLN A 70 20.22 -8.17 6.64
CA GLN A 70 19.70 -9.15 5.69
C GLN A 70 18.93 -8.49 4.55
N ALA A 71 18.10 -7.48 4.84
CA ALA A 71 17.36 -6.77 3.82
C ALA A 71 18.29 -5.93 2.91
N ALA A 72 19.30 -5.28 3.49
CA ALA A 72 20.28 -4.51 2.74
C ALA A 72 21.11 -5.39 1.80
N GLU A 73 21.58 -6.55 2.28
CA GLU A 73 22.29 -7.54 1.46
C GLU A 73 21.39 -8.10 0.36
N ALA A 74 20.13 -8.42 0.66
CA ALA A 74 19.17 -8.88 -0.35
C ALA A 74 18.93 -7.82 -1.44
N MET A 75 18.85 -6.55 -1.07
CA MET A 75 18.73 -5.44 -2.02
C MET A 75 19.97 -5.34 -2.92
N LEU A 76 21.17 -5.40 -2.35
CA LEU A 76 22.42 -5.26 -3.11
C LEU A 76 22.72 -6.47 -4.01
N ASN A 77 22.18 -7.64 -3.69
CA ASN A 77 22.34 -8.87 -4.46
C ASN A 77 21.24 -9.09 -5.52
N SER A 78 20.26 -8.21 -5.61
CA SER A 78 19.10 -8.30 -6.50
C SER A 78 19.22 -7.27 -7.63
N ASN A 79 18.81 -7.64 -8.84
CA ASN A 79 19.00 -6.79 -10.02
C ASN A 79 18.05 -5.58 -10.02
N PHE A 80 16.78 -5.80 -9.66
CA PHE A 80 15.75 -4.77 -9.68
C PHE A 80 14.85 -4.90 -8.46
N ASN A 81 14.98 -3.96 -7.52
CA ASN A 81 14.18 -3.98 -6.31
C ASN A 81 12.91 -3.14 -6.46
N THR A 82 11.86 -3.55 -5.77
CA THR A 82 10.60 -2.80 -5.67
C THR A 82 10.48 -2.23 -4.28
N LEU A 83 10.43 -0.91 -4.15
CA LEU A 83 10.17 -0.27 -2.87
C LEU A 83 8.65 -0.21 -2.65
N HIS A 84 8.20 -0.69 -1.50
CA HIS A 84 6.80 -0.66 -1.08
C HIS A 84 6.67 0.34 0.06
N THR A 85 5.67 1.22 -0.02
CA THR A 85 5.37 2.17 1.07
C THR A 85 3.88 2.39 1.19
N ASP A 86 3.43 2.52 2.43
CA ASP A 86 2.04 2.79 2.78
C ASP A 86 1.97 3.51 4.13
N GLY A 87 0.83 4.14 4.40
CA GLY A 87 0.57 4.90 5.62
C GLY A 87 -0.73 4.49 6.28
N THR A 88 -0.74 4.44 7.61
CA THR A 88 -1.96 4.20 8.38
C THR A 88 -2.10 5.18 9.54
N LYS A 89 -3.33 5.49 9.90
CA LYS A 89 -3.66 6.29 11.07
C LYS A 89 -4.28 5.41 12.15
N ARG A 90 -3.68 5.41 13.34
CA ARG A 90 -4.07 4.59 14.50
C ARG A 90 -3.93 5.35 15.80
N MET A 91 -4.99 5.35 16.60
CA MET A 91 -5.04 6.03 17.90
C MET A 91 -4.55 7.49 17.86
N GLY A 92 -4.88 8.21 16.79
CA GLY A 92 -4.48 9.61 16.59
C GLY A 92 -3.04 9.80 16.10
N ARG A 93 -2.28 8.73 15.88
CA ARG A 93 -0.91 8.74 15.35
C ARG A 93 -0.89 8.22 13.92
N GLU A 94 0.10 8.67 13.14
CA GLU A 94 0.30 8.24 11.77
C GLU A 94 1.56 7.39 11.70
N PHE A 95 1.50 6.27 11.00
CA PHE A 95 2.62 5.33 10.85
C PHE A 95 2.86 5.11 9.37
N GLY A 96 4.14 5.09 8.98
CA GLY A 96 4.59 4.71 7.65
C GLY A 96 5.34 3.39 7.72
N GLY A 97 5.05 2.49 6.80
CA GLY A 97 5.80 1.24 6.62
C GLY A 97 6.66 1.33 5.37
N LEU A 98 7.87 0.78 5.46
CA LEU A 98 8.77 0.64 4.31
C LEU A 98 9.15 -0.83 4.13
N GLN A 99 8.90 -1.38 2.95
CA GLN A 99 9.24 -2.75 2.60
C GLN A 99 9.93 -2.78 1.22
N VAL A 100 10.59 -3.90 0.92
CA VAL A 100 11.26 -4.11 -0.37
C VAL A 100 10.91 -5.49 -0.93
N GLY A 101 10.55 -5.53 -2.21
CA GLY A 101 10.49 -6.74 -3.03
C GLY A 101 11.81 -6.95 -3.74
N THR A 102 12.37 -8.15 -3.63
CA THR A 102 13.63 -8.58 -4.25
C THR A 102 13.43 -9.94 -4.93
N ASP A 103 14.44 -10.43 -5.65
CA ASP A 103 14.44 -11.80 -6.18
C ASP A 103 14.33 -12.88 -5.08
N SER A 104 14.70 -12.55 -3.83
CA SER A 104 14.60 -13.44 -2.67
C SER A 104 13.24 -13.39 -1.96
N GLY A 105 12.31 -12.56 -2.45
CA GLY A 105 11.00 -12.32 -1.85
C GLY A 105 10.89 -10.92 -1.24
N GLN A 106 9.86 -10.73 -0.42
CA GLN A 106 9.53 -9.43 0.17
C GLN A 106 9.99 -9.34 1.63
N LEU A 107 10.67 -8.24 1.97
CA LEU A 107 11.26 -8.00 3.28
C LEU A 107 10.82 -6.65 3.84
N SER A 108 10.53 -6.59 5.14
CA SER A 108 10.23 -5.34 5.81
C SER A 108 11.52 -4.62 6.20
N LEU A 109 11.63 -3.34 5.84
CA LEU A 109 12.80 -2.50 6.14
C LEU A 109 12.63 -1.76 7.47
N GLY A 110 11.38 -1.41 7.81
CA GLY A 110 11.04 -0.79 9.08
C GLY A 110 9.66 -0.12 9.08
N ILE A 111 9.24 0.30 10.27
CA ILE A 111 8.02 1.10 10.48
C ILE A 111 8.36 2.29 11.37
N SER A 112 7.91 3.47 10.97
CA SER A 112 8.16 4.71 11.67
C SER A 112 6.86 5.45 11.95
N GLU A 113 6.79 6.11 13.12
CA GLU A 113 5.74 7.09 13.39
C GLU A 113 6.04 8.35 12.54
N LEU A 114 5.06 8.80 11.77
CA LEU A 114 5.16 9.97 10.91
C LEU A 114 4.64 11.21 11.64
N VAL A 115 5.29 12.34 11.40
CA VAL A 115 4.81 13.64 11.88
C VAL A 115 3.48 14.00 11.21
N SER A 116 3.34 13.62 9.93
CA SER A 116 2.13 13.76 9.12
C SER A 116 2.17 12.81 7.92
N GLY A 117 1.03 12.55 7.28
CA GLY A 117 0.90 11.75 6.06
C GLY A 117 1.26 12.48 4.78
N ASN A 118 2.21 13.41 4.81
CA ASN A 118 2.64 14.18 3.63
C ASN A 118 3.92 13.59 3.00
N THR A 119 4.22 13.99 1.75
CA THR A 119 5.35 13.47 0.98
C THR A 119 6.69 13.65 1.71
N GLU A 120 6.91 14.81 2.34
CA GLU A 120 8.15 15.11 3.06
C GLU A 120 8.40 14.15 4.22
N SER A 121 7.34 13.79 4.96
CA SER A 121 7.43 12.86 6.09
C SER A 121 7.81 11.44 5.60
N PHE A 122 7.25 10.99 4.48
CA PHE A 122 7.63 9.72 3.86
C PHE A 122 9.07 9.73 3.36
N LEU A 123 9.53 10.81 2.72
CA LEU A 123 10.92 10.92 2.27
C LEU A 123 11.91 10.89 3.43
N LYS A 124 11.62 11.61 4.52
CA LYS A 124 12.42 11.56 5.75
C LYS A 124 12.48 10.17 6.35
N MET A 125 11.35 9.46 6.36
CA MET A 125 11.32 8.07 6.80
C MET A 125 12.20 7.17 5.93
N ILE A 126 12.10 7.27 4.60
CA ILE A 126 12.90 6.49 3.66
C ILE A 126 14.39 6.79 3.85
N ASP A 127 14.76 8.07 3.93
CA ASP A 127 16.15 8.50 4.11
C ASP A 127 16.73 7.98 5.43
N GLN A 128 15.97 8.06 6.53
CA GLN A 128 16.40 7.56 7.84
C GLN A 128 16.60 6.04 7.82
N ILE A 129 15.63 5.27 7.30
CA ILE A 129 15.71 3.80 7.28
C ILE A 129 16.89 3.34 6.41
N LEU A 130 17.10 3.95 5.24
CA LEU A 130 18.23 3.60 4.37
C LEU A 130 19.58 4.04 4.95
N SER A 131 19.63 5.15 5.69
CA SER A 131 20.83 5.58 6.43
C SER A 131 21.18 4.60 7.55
N ASP A 132 20.18 4.16 8.32
CA ASP A 132 20.34 3.16 9.37
C ASP A 132 20.89 1.85 8.77
N MET A 133 20.31 1.37 7.67
CA MET A 133 20.79 0.18 6.95
C MET A 133 22.22 0.36 6.43
N GLY A 134 22.53 1.51 5.83
CA GLY A 134 23.88 1.84 5.36
C GLY A 134 24.91 1.83 6.48
N SER A 135 24.55 2.26 7.69
CA SER A 135 25.45 2.23 8.84
C SER A 135 25.80 0.81 9.34
N LEU A 136 24.97 -0.18 9.02
CA LEU A 136 25.12 -1.57 9.46
C LEU A 136 25.93 -2.44 8.47
N LEU A 137 26.02 -2.02 7.21
CA LEU A 137 26.81 -2.70 6.19
C LEU A 137 28.32 -2.47 6.44
N GLU A 138 29.11 -3.55 6.44
CA GLU A 138 30.58 -3.42 6.46
C GLU A 138 31.13 -3.42 5.05
N THR A 139 31.35 -2.22 4.59
CA THR A 139 32.33 -1.93 3.56
C THR A 139 33.12 -0.72 4.04
N ASP A 140 34.31 -0.48 3.49
CA ASP A 140 35.13 0.71 3.79
C ASP A 140 34.50 2.01 3.25
N GLU A 141 33.31 1.91 2.63
CA GLU A 141 32.61 3.02 2.03
C GLU A 141 31.86 3.86 3.07
N ASP A 142 31.74 5.16 2.78
CA ASP A 142 30.95 6.08 3.59
C ASP A 142 29.46 5.66 3.63
N ILE A 143 28.77 5.96 4.73
CA ILE A 143 27.34 5.69 4.91
C ILE A 143 26.52 6.30 3.76
N ALA A 144 26.89 7.48 3.28
CA ALA A 144 26.24 8.14 2.15
C ALA A 144 26.36 7.32 0.86
N VAL A 145 27.51 6.70 0.60
CA VAL A 145 27.73 5.83 -0.58
C VAL A 145 26.91 4.56 -0.46
N LYS A 146 26.90 3.92 0.72
CA LYS A 146 26.09 2.72 0.98
C LYS A 146 24.59 3.01 0.82
N LYS A 147 24.13 4.13 1.36
CA LYS A 147 22.74 4.61 1.20
C LYS A 147 22.41 4.85 -0.27
N ALA A 148 23.29 5.52 -1.01
CA ALA A 148 23.11 5.76 -2.45
C ALA A 148 22.98 4.45 -3.23
N LYS A 149 23.82 3.45 -2.95
CA LYS A 149 23.72 2.11 -3.57
C LYS A 149 22.39 1.42 -3.26
N LEU A 150 21.95 1.42 -2.00
CA LEU A 150 20.66 0.87 -1.62
C LEU A 150 19.51 1.58 -2.35
N LEU A 151 19.53 2.91 -2.38
CA LEU A 151 18.51 3.69 -3.07
C LEU A 151 18.51 3.43 -4.58
N LEU A 152 19.67 3.40 -5.23
CA LEU A 152 19.81 3.17 -6.68
C LEU A 152 19.44 1.75 -7.11
N SER A 153 19.56 0.75 -6.22
CA SER A 153 19.14 -0.64 -6.48
C SER A 153 17.63 -0.79 -6.69
N VAL A 154 16.83 0.16 -6.19
CA VAL A 154 15.39 0.20 -6.43
C VAL A 154 15.17 0.51 -7.92
N LYS A 155 14.24 -0.15 -8.59
CA LYS A 155 13.81 0.24 -9.95
C LYS A 155 12.33 0.53 -10.02
N ASN A 156 11.56 -0.03 -9.10
CA ASN A 156 10.12 0.11 -9.05
C ASN A 156 9.68 0.69 -7.71
N LEU A 157 8.58 1.42 -7.73
CA LEU A 157 7.88 1.92 -6.56
C LEU A 157 6.45 1.40 -6.60
N MET A 158 6.02 0.67 -5.56
CA MET A 158 4.66 0.21 -5.35
C MET A 158 4.00 0.98 -4.22
N THR A 159 2.87 1.61 -4.50
CA THR A 159 2.11 2.44 -3.54
C THR A 159 0.61 2.20 -3.63
N ASP A 160 -0.15 2.81 -2.71
CA ASP A 160 -1.59 2.99 -2.91
C ASP A 160 -1.88 4.00 -4.05
N ARG A 161 -3.14 4.44 -4.17
CA ARG A 161 -3.57 5.40 -5.21
C ARG A 161 -3.76 6.83 -4.68
N HIS A 162 -3.26 7.13 -3.48
CA HIS A 162 -3.38 8.45 -2.85
C HIS A 162 -2.46 9.48 -3.51
N ILE A 163 -2.91 10.74 -3.61
CA ILE A 163 -2.20 11.80 -4.34
C ILE A 163 -0.78 12.06 -3.82
N VAL A 164 -0.58 11.92 -2.51
CA VAL A 164 0.73 12.06 -1.83
C VAL A 164 1.79 11.13 -2.44
N ASN A 165 1.39 9.93 -2.87
CA ASN A 165 2.29 8.92 -3.41
C ASN A 165 2.70 9.20 -4.86
N THR A 166 1.87 9.93 -5.63
CA THR A 166 2.28 10.47 -6.93
C THR A 166 3.44 11.46 -6.78
N CYS A 167 3.34 12.39 -5.82
CA CYS A 167 4.42 13.33 -5.52
C CYS A 167 5.68 12.61 -4.98
N LEU A 168 5.49 11.56 -4.18
CA LEU A 168 6.58 10.77 -3.62
C LEU A 168 7.48 10.17 -4.69
N LYS A 169 6.90 9.63 -5.78
CA LYS A 169 7.66 9.11 -6.90
C LYS A 169 8.63 10.15 -7.47
N ASN A 170 8.14 11.34 -7.79
CA ASN A 170 8.94 12.40 -8.40
C ASN A 170 10.07 12.85 -7.45
N CYS A 171 9.78 12.96 -6.15
CA CYS A 171 10.79 13.30 -5.17
C CYS A 171 11.85 12.19 -5.01
N LEU A 172 11.46 10.92 -5.06
CA LEU A 172 12.40 9.80 -5.02
C LEU A 172 13.29 9.74 -6.26
N GLU A 173 12.73 9.99 -7.46
CA GLU A 173 13.53 10.10 -8.69
C GLU A 173 14.58 11.21 -8.58
N LYS A 174 14.22 12.36 -8.00
CA LYS A 174 15.18 13.44 -7.72
C LYS A 174 16.28 13.01 -6.74
N MET A 175 15.92 12.39 -5.60
CA MET A 175 16.91 11.87 -4.65
C MET A 175 17.84 10.84 -5.29
N ARG A 176 17.31 9.99 -6.18
CA ARG A 176 18.11 9.02 -6.94
C ARG A 176 19.06 9.70 -7.89
N PHE A 177 18.60 10.72 -8.62
CA PHE A 177 19.44 11.49 -9.53
C PHE A 177 20.65 12.12 -8.83
N GLU A 178 20.42 12.69 -7.64
CA GLU A 178 21.47 13.24 -6.77
C GLU A 178 22.47 12.17 -6.28
N CYS A 179 22.07 10.90 -6.23
CA CYS A 179 22.93 9.77 -5.86
C CYS A 179 23.73 9.17 -7.01
N VAL A 180 23.42 9.50 -8.28
CA VAL A 180 24.17 9.00 -9.43
C VAL A 180 25.51 9.74 -9.51
N PRO A 181 26.66 9.03 -9.48
CA PRO A 181 27.98 9.65 -9.53
C PRO A 181 28.16 10.58 -10.73
N GLU A 182 28.80 11.73 -10.49
CA GLU A 182 29.21 12.68 -11.54
C GLU A 182 30.61 12.32 -12.04
N ASP A 183 30.72 11.15 -12.66
CA ASP A 183 31.92 10.82 -13.40
C ASP A 183 31.80 11.58 -14.72
N GLY A 184 32.66 12.57 -14.98
CA GLY A 184 32.53 13.59 -16.04
C GLY A 184 32.30 13.10 -17.49
N ASP A 185 32.25 11.79 -17.71
CA ASP A 185 31.93 11.12 -18.97
C ASP A 185 30.50 10.54 -19.04
N THR A 186 29.71 10.54 -17.95
CA THR A 186 28.34 9.99 -17.95
C THR A 186 27.34 11.04 -18.43
N PRO A 187 26.71 10.87 -19.62
CA PRO A 187 25.76 11.85 -20.13
C PRO A 187 24.56 12.01 -19.16
N GLU A 188 24.04 13.23 -19.05
CA GLU A 188 22.86 13.54 -18.23
C GLU A 188 21.64 12.66 -18.58
N GLU A 189 21.51 12.29 -19.86
CA GLU A 189 20.49 11.34 -20.34
C GLU A 189 20.61 9.96 -19.66
N VAL A 190 21.84 9.47 -19.46
CA VAL A 190 22.10 8.18 -18.79
C VAL A 190 21.79 8.29 -17.30
N ARG A 191 22.20 9.39 -16.65
CA ARG A 191 21.88 9.66 -15.24
C ARG A 191 20.37 9.71 -15.01
N THR A 192 19.64 10.40 -15.90
CA THR A 192 18.19 10.50 -15.88
C THR A 192 17.53 9.11 -16.03
N LYS A 193 18.02 8.28 -16.95
CA LYS A 193 17.52 6.91 -17.16
C LYS A 193 17.71 6.00 -15.93
N VAL A 194 18.86 6.13 -15.24
CA VAL A 194 19.16 5.40 -14.00
C VAL A 194 18.27 5.89 -12.85
N ALA A 195 18.06 7.20 -12.75
CA ALA A 195 17.23 7.82 -11.71
C ALA A 195 15.74 7.48 -11.85
N LYS A 196 15.24 7.30 -13.07
CA LYS A 196 13.82 7.04 -13.36
C LYS A 196 13.30 5.76 -12.70
N LEU A 197 12.13 5.85 -12.08
CA LEU A 197 11.42 4.75 -11.42
C LEU A 197 10.19 4.32 -12.22
N ASN A 198 9.94 3.02 -12.22
CA ASN A 198 8.66 2.47 -12.66
C ASN A 198 7.66 2.63 -11.52
N GLY A 199 6.60 3.41 -11.74
CA GLY A 199 5.58 3.67 -10.73
C GLY A 199 4.42 2.70 -10.88
N PHE A 200 4.26 1.81 -9.92
CA PHE A 200 3.14 0.89 -9.84
C PHE A 200 2.21 1.27 -8.69
N LYS A 201 0.92 1.01 -8.89
CA LYS A 201 -0.14 1.27 -7.91
C LYS A 201 -0.84 -0.04 -7.60
N CYS A 202 -1.20 -0.22 -6.34
CA CYS A 202 -1.88 -1.43 -5.88
C CYS A 202 -3.19 -1.66 -6.66
N ASN A 203 -3.34 -2.85 -7.23
CA ASN A 203 -4.51 -3.22 -8.03
C ASN A 203 -5.77 -3.46 -7.17
N LEU A 204 -5.63 -3.96 -5.93
CA LEU A 204 -6.77 -4.11 -5.02
C LEU A 204 -7.40 -2.76 -4.63
N HIS A 205 -6.64 -1.67 -4.62
CA HIS A 205 -7.18 -0.34 -4.36
C HIS A 205 -8.16 0.12 -5.45
N VAL A 206 -8.09 -0.42 -6.67
CA VAL A 206 -9.10 -0.17 -7.71
C VAL A 206 -10.45 -0.73 -7.24
N ILE A 207 -10.47 -1.97 -6.74
CA ILE A 207 -11.68 -2.63 -6.21
C ILE A 207 -12.22 -1.89 -4.97
N VAL A 208 -11.33 -1.42 -4.08
CA VAL A 208 -11.74 -0.58 -2.95
C VAL A 208 -12.45 0.69 -3.43
N ASN A 209 -11.90 1.34 -4.45
CA ASN A 209 -12.48 2.58 -4.98
C ASN A 209 -13.79 2.33 -5.73
N PHE A 210 -13.99 1.15 -6.33
CA PHE A 210 -15.28 0.75 -6.88
C PHE A 210 -16.39 0.77 -5.82
N ALA A 211 -16.15 0.31 -4.60
CA ALA A 211 -17.18 0.37 -3.55
C ALA A 211 -17.66 1.81 -3.28
N SER A 212 -16.74 2.76 -3.18
CA SER A 212 -17.05 4.18 -2.99
C SER A 212 -17.81 4.77 -4.19
N GLN A 213 -17.43 4.40 -5.42
CA GLN A 213 -18.11 4.87 -6.62
C GLN A 213 -19.50 4.24 -6.82
N ALA A 214 -19.65 2.96 -6.46
CA ALA A 214 -20.94 2.28 -6.45
C ALA A 214 -21.91 2.97 -5.48
N GLU A 215 -21.43 3.33 -4.28
CA GLU A 215 -22.24 4.06 -3.29
C GLU A 215 -22.67 5.44 -3.81
N ILE A 216 -21.80 6.17 -4.53
CA ILE A 216 -22.14 7.45 -5.15
C ILE A 216 -23.21 7.27 -6.24
N GLY A 217 -22.96 6.36 -7.19
CA GLY A 217 -23.89 6.10 -8.29
C GLY A 217 -25.25 5.61 -7.81
N LEU A 218 -25.26 4.65 -6.89
CA LEU A 218 -26.51 4.09 -6.36
C LEU A 218 -27.32 5.13 -5.58
N LYS A 219 -26.67 6.00 -4.78
CA LYS A 219 -27.37 7.12 -4.10
C LYS A 219 -27.97 8.13 -5.08
N GLN A 220 -27.35 8.33 -6.24
CA GLN A 220 -27.91 9.21 -7.28
C GLN A 220 -29.15 8.57 -7.91
N TRP A 221 -29.07 7.27 -8.22
CA TRP A 221 -30.20 6.48 -8.73
C TRP A 221 -31.37 6.46 -7.73
N GLU A 222 -31.12 6.14 -6.46
CA GLU A 222 -32.13 6.13 -5.38
C GLU A 222 -32.85 7.48 -5.24
N LYS A 223 -32.11 8.60 -5.35
CA LYS A 223 -32.68 9.95 -5.32
C LYS A 223 -33.57 10.23 -6.52
N ASN A 224 -33.18 9.77 -7.70
CA ASN A 224 -33.96 10.01 -8.91
C ASN A 224 -35.27 9.23 -8.89
N ILE A 225 -35.26 8.00 -8.38
CA ILE A 225 -36.49 7.20 -8.20
C ILE A 225 -37.37 7.80 -7.11
N SER A 226 -36.82 8.10 -5.94
CA SER A 226 -37.61 8.67 -4.83
C SER A 226 -38.17 10.06 -5.11
N ASN A 227 -37.53 10.88 -5.95
CA ASN A 227 -38.07 12.18 -6.38
C ASN A 227 -39.22 12.05 -7.40
N LEU A 228 -39.43 10.88 -8.02
CA LEU A 228 -40.62 10.61 -8.84
C LEU A 228 -41.84 10.32 -7.95
N ASP A 229 -41.61 9.80 -6.75
CA ASP A 229 -42.62 9.56 -5.72
C ASP A 229 -42.61 10.72 -4.68
N ASN A 230 -43.13 11.89 -5.06
CA ASN A 230 -43.45 12.94 -4.08
C ASN A 230 -44.57 12.47 -3.13
N VAL A 231 -44.20 11.69 -2.11
CA VAL A 231 -45.00 11.51 -0.90
C VAL A 231 -44.11 11.87 0.28
N GLU A 232 -44.28 13.11 0.75
CA GLU A 232 -43.81 13.56 2.06
C GLU A 232 -44.47 12.70 3.15
N ASP A 233 -43.89 11.55 3.48
CA ASP A 233 -44.29 10.83 4.68
C ASP A 233 -43.56 11.44 5.90
N ASN A 234 -44.08 12.60 6.31
CA ASN A 234 -43.60 13.47 7.39
C ASN A 234 -43.68 12.85 8.81
N ASN A 235 -43.77 11.53 8.96
CA ASN A 235 -44.14 10.91 10.24
C ASN A 235 -43.12 9.95 10.86
N VAL A 236 -41.88 9.89 10.37
CA VAL A 236 -40.86 9.12 11.09
C VAL A 236 -39.52 9.84 11.13
N ASN A 237 -39.23 10.44 12.29
CA ASN A 237 -37.91 10.97 12.68
C ASN A 237 -36.87 9.83 12.79
N PHE A 238 -36.58 9.14 11.68
CA PHE A 238 -35.48 8.19 11.61
C PHE A 238 -34.20 8.91 11.17
N THR A 239 -33.20 8.87 12.04
CA THR A 239 -31.85 9.43 11.82
C THR A 239 -30.98 8.63 10.84
N TYR A 240 -31.57 7.64 10.16
CA TYR A 240 -30.89 6.86 9.12
C TYR A 240 -31.15 7.52 7.77
N ASN A 241 -30.08 7.89 7.06
CA ASN A 241 -30.17 8.21 5.65
C ASN A 241 -30.77 6.98 4.94
N GLN A 242 -31.82 7.17 4.15
CA GLN A 242 -32.54 6.08 3.52
C GLN A 242 -31.82 5.64 2.24
N SER A 243 -30.75 4.86 2.38
CA SER A 243 -29.95 4.32 1.25
C SER A 243 -29.78 2.81 1.35
N THR A 244 -29.52 2.15 0.22
CA THR A 244 -29.18 0.71 0.18
C THR A 244 -27.98 0.40 1.06
N THR A 245 -26.98 1.28 1.09
CA THR A 245 -25.80 1.07 1.93
C THR A 245 -26.16 1.12 3.42
N ASP A 246 -27.07 2.00 3.82
CA ASP A 246 -27.55 2.08 5.20
C ASP A 246 -28.46 0.90 5.55
N PHE A 247 -29.24 0.39 4.59
CA PHE A 247 -29.95 -0.88 4.73
C PHE A 247 -28.98 -2.04 5.02
N ILE A 248 -27.92 -2.20 4.22
CA ILE A 248 -26.95 -3.26 4.43
C ILE A 248 -26.27 -3.11 5.80
N ARG A 249 -25.86 -1.90 6.18
CA ARG A 249 -25.28 -1.63 7.51
C ARG A 249 -26.26 -1.95 8.64
N ALA A 250 -27.54 -1.62 8.48
CA ALA A 250 -28.58 -1.90 9.46
C ALA A 250 -28.80 -3.41 9.62
N CYS A 251 -28.84 -4.16 8.52
CA CYS A 251 -28.89 -5.63 8.56
C CYS A 251 -27.69 -6.24 9.28
N CYS A 252 -26.46 -5.78 8.99
CA CYS A 252 -25.27 -6.26 9.68
C CYS A 252 -25.32 -5.97 11.19
N LYS A 253 -25.74 -4.75 11.60
CA LYS A 253 -25.92 -4.41 13.02
C LYS A 253 -26.99 -5.28 13.69
N LEU A 254 -28.08 -5.57 12.98
CA LEU A 254 -29.18 -6.35 13.51
C LEU A 254 -28.81 -7.84 13.65
N CYS A 255 -28.17 -8.41 12.64
CA CYS A 255 -28.12 -9.86 12.42
C CYS A 255 -26.77 -10.51 12.78
N VAL A 256 -25.71 -9.73 12.94
CA VAL A 256 -24.36 -10.29 13.19
C VAL A 256 -24.02 -10.24 14.68
N PRO A 257 -23.63 -11.37 15.30
CA PRO A 257 -23.24 -11.39 16.72
C PRO A 257 -22.09 -10.41 16.99
N GLY A 258 -22.23 -9.61 18.06
CA GLY A 258 -21.22 -8.62 18.46
C GLY A 258 -21.14 -7.36 17.59
N ALA A 259 -22.02 -7.20 16.58
CA ALA A 259 -22.02 -5.99 15.74
C ALA A 259 -22.68 -4.78 16.43
N ASP A 260 -23.77 -5.00 17.18
CA ASP A 260 -24.43 -4.00 18.03
C ASP A 260 -25.02 -4.70 19.26
N GLU A 261 -24.37 -4.55 20.42
CA GLU A 261 -24.82 -5.15 21.68
C GLU A 261 -26.03 -4.43 22.29
N LYS A 262 -26.35 -3.21 21.83
CA LYS A 262 -27.43 -2.40 22.39
C LYS A 262 -28.75 -2.62 21.67
N SER A 263 -28.69 -2.68 20.34
CA SER A 263 -29.90 -2.71 19.48
C SER A 263 -29.99 -3.93 18.57
N GLY A 264 -28.89 -4.69 18.43
CA GLY A 264 -28.80 -5.86 17.57
C GLY A 264 -29.25 -7.16 18.25
N TYR A 265 -29.58 -8.15 17.43
CA TYR A 265 -30.10 -9.45 17.85
C TYR A 265 -29.36 -10.61 17.18
N GLY A 266 -28.08 -10.43 16.84
CA GLY A 266 -27.35 -11.38 16.00
C GLY A 266 -27.23 -12.80 16.54
N SER A 267 -27.15 -12.98 17.87
CA SER A 267 -27.14 -14.32 18.49
C SER A 267 -28.48 -15.03 18.35
N LEU A 268 -29.59 -14.31 18.51
CA LEU A 268 -30.95 -14.83 18.31
C LEU A 268 -31.18 -15.16 16.84
N PHE A 269 -30.79 -14.26 15.93
CA PHE A 269 -30.92 -14.50 14.50
C PHE A 269 -30.10 -15.71 14.03
N ARG A 270 -28.87 -15.87 14.54
CA ARG A 270 -28.05 -17.06 14.25
C ARG A 270 -28.75 -18.35 14.73
N THR A 271 -29.39 -18.31 15.89
CA THR A 271 -30.15 -19.46 16.42
C THR A 271 -31.34 -19.78 15.50
N PHE A 272 -32.12 -18.77 15.13
CA PHE A 272 -33.22 -18.89 14.17
C PHE A 272 -32.78 -19.52 12.84
N LEU A 273 -31.66 -19.07 12.27
CA LEU A 273 -31.13 -19.66 11.03
C LEU A 273 -30.68 -21.12 11.23
N SER A 274 -30.05 -21.43 12.37
CA SER A 274 -29.59 -22.79 12.68
C SER A 274 -30.76 -23.76 12.80
N ASP A 275 -31.87 -23.33 13.41
CA ASP A 275 -33.10 -24.13 13.52
C ASP A 275 -33.71 -24.44 12.14
N ASN A 276 -33.42 -23.61 11.14
CA ASN A 276 -33.85 -23.77 9.75
C ASN A 276 -32.78 -24.41 8.84
N ASN A 277 -31.65 -24.86 9.39
CA ASN A 277 -30.49 -25.40 8.63
C ASN A 277 -29.91 -24.41 7.61
N ILE A 278 -29.92 -23.11 7.94
CA ILE A 278 -29.36 -22.05 7.09
C ILE A 278 -28.10 -21.49 7.77
N ASP A 279 -27.02 -21.36 7.00
CA ASP A 279 -25.80 -20.73 7.48
C ASP A 279 -25.89 -19.20 7.41
N LEU A 280 -25.47 -18.51 8.46
CA LEU A 280 -25.34 -17.06 8.47
C LEU A 280 -24.22 -16.61 7.52
N LYS A 281 -24.58 -15.85 6.47
CA LYS A 281 -23.63 -15.30 5.48
C LYS A 281 -23.18 -13.86 5.78
N LEU A 282 -23.93 -13.14 6.60
CA LEU A 282 -23.58 -11.78 7.02
C LEU A 282 -22.37 -11.76 7.96
N THR A 283 -21.51 -10.76 7.81
CA THR A 283 -20.37 -10.48 8.69
C THR A 283 -20.36 -9.03 9.18
N THR A 284 -19.48 -8.72 10.12
CA THR A 284 -19.30 -7.37 10.66
C THR A 284 -18.73 -6.44 9.60
N PHE A 285 -19.20 -5.19 9.54
CA PHE A 285 -18.66 -4.14 8.66
C PHE A 285 -17.23 -3.66 9.02
N HIS A 286 -16.60 -4.26 10.04
CA HIS A 286 -15.29 -3.87 10.55
C HIS A 286 -14.20 -4.85 10.06
N GLY A 287 -13.06 -4.34 9.58
CA GLY A 287 -11.87 -5.16 9.25
C GLY A 287 -11.44 -5.04 7.79
N HIS A 288 -11.83 -6.02 6.96
CA HIS A 288 -11.46 -6.08 5.54
C HIS A 288 -12.33 -5.15 4.71
N ARG A 289 -11.78 -4.00 4.31
CA ARG A 289 -12.49 -2.97 3.55
C ARG A 289 -12.66 -3.31 2.07
N ILE A 290 -11.83 -4.20 1.57
CA ILE A 290 -11.82 -4.58 0.16
C ILE A 290 -13.05 -5.45 -0.08
N ASN A 291 -13.88 -5.10 -1.06
CA ASN A 291 -15.08 -5.83 -1.53
C ASN A 291 -16.23 -6.09 -0.53
N LEU A 292 -16.10 -5.73 0.75
CA LEU A 292 -17.08 -6.07 1.78
C LEU A 292 -18.49 -5.55 1.49
N LEU A 293 -18.62 -4.33 0.93
CA LEU A 293 -19.91 -3.75 0.59
C LEU A 293 -20.71 -4.63 -0.39
N PHE A 294 -20.04 -5.16 -1.43
CA PHE A 294 -20.67 -5.97 -2.47
C PHE A 294 -21.09 -7.34 -1.93
N ALA A 295 -20.18 -8.01 -1.22
CA ALA A 295 -20.46 -9.30 -0.58
C ALA A 295 -21.58 -9.21 0.47
N MET A 296 -21.64 -8.10 1.22
CA MET A 296 -22.74 -7.86 2.18
C MET A 296 -24.05 -7.52 1.47
N GLY A 297 -24.03 -6.80 0.35
CA GLY A 297 -25.21 -6.64 -0.51
C GLY A 297 -25.79 -7.98 -0.95
N ALA A 298 -24.93 -8.89 -1.44
CA ALA A 298 -25.30 -10.26 -1.80
C ALA A 298 -25.93 -11.02 -0.64
N SER A 299 -25.29 -10.94 0.54
CA SER A 299 -25.72 -11.66 1.75
C SER A 299 -27.05 -11.12 2.30
N VAL A 300 -27.28 -9.81 2.24
CA VAL A 300 -28.55 -9.19 2.62
C VAL A 300 -29.66 -9.63 1.68
N PHE A 301 -29.41 -9.64 0.37
CA PHE A 301 -30.40 -10.10 -0.60
C PHE A 301 -30.75 -11.58 -0.40
N PHE A 302 -29.75 -12.43 -0.15
CA PHE A 302 -29.95 -13.84 0.18
C PHE A 302 -30.79 -14.05 1.45
N HIS A 303 -30.55 -13.25 2.49
CA HIS A 303 -31.25 -13.38 3.75
C HIS A 303 -32.52 -12.52 3.89
N LYS A 304 -32.96 -11.77 2.86
CA LYS A 304 -34.07 -10.81 2.97
C LYS A 304 -35.34 -11.43 3.57
N ASP A 305 -35.71 -12.62 3.11
CA ASP A 305 -36.92 -13.32 3.55
C ASP A 305 -36.75 -13.86 4.97
N ASN A 306 -35.59 -14.47 5.25
CA ASN A 306 -35.21 -14.95 6.58
C ASN A 306 -35.21 -13.82 7.63
N ILE A 307 -34.68 -12.64 7.28
CA ILE A 307 -34.65 -11.46 8.14
C ILE A 307 -36.06 -10.98 8.40
N TYR A 308 -36.89 -10.89 7.37
CA TYR A 308 -38.27 -10.45 7.52
C TYR A 308 -39.08 -11.39 8.41
N GLU A 309 -38.99 -12.70 8.16
CA GLU A 309 -39.63 -13.74 8.95
C GLU A 309 -39.18 -13.72 10.40
N PHE A 310 -37.88 -13.63 10.66
CA PHE A 310 -37.35 -13.48 12.02
C PHE A 310 -37.94 -12.28 12.75
N ILE A 311 -37.99 -11.11 12.09
CA ILE A 311 -38.55 -9.90 12.68
C ILE A 311 -40.05 -10.07 12.98
N ASP A 312 -40.78 -10.76 12.12
CA ASP A 312 -42.23 -10.94 12.26
C ASP A 312 -42.61 -11.98 13.33
N LEU A 313 -41.89 -13.10 13.38
CA LEU A 313 -42.13 -14.17 14.35
C LEU A 313 -41.73 -13.80 15.78
N TYR A 314 -40.59 -13.12 15.96
CA TYR A 314 -40.03 -12.88 17.29
C TYR A 314 -40.43 -11.54 17.90
N PHE A 315 -40.97 -10.59 17.12
CA PHE A 315 -41.24 -9.24 17.59
C PHE A 315 -42.59 -8.68 17.11
N GLU A 316 -43.50 -8.49 18.06
CA GLU A 316 -44.74 -7.73 17.85
C GLU A 316 -44.44 -6.31 17.35
N LYS A 317 -45.23 -5.83 16.38
CA LYS A 317 -44.99 -4.56 15.67
C LYS A 317 -44.80 -3.36 16.61
N GLU A 318 -45.58 -3.29 17.69
CA GLU A 318 -45.54 -2.19 18.67
C GLU A 318 -44.26 -2.21 19.51
N ASN A 319 -43.69 -3.39 19.74
CA ASN A 319 -42.53 -3.64 20.59
C ASN A 319 -41.19 -3.61 19.84
N ARG A 320 -41.19 -3.38 18.52
CA ARG A 320 -39.97 -3.29 17.72
C ARG A 320 -39.18 -2.03 18.06
N ASN A 321 -37.89 -2.20 18.33
CA ASN A 321 -36.96 -1.09 18.44
C ASN A 321 -36.76 -0.39 17.08
N ASN A 322 -36.08 0.76 17.10
CA ASN A 322 -35.86 1.57 15.89
C ASN A 322 -35.09 0.82 14.80
N LEU A 323 -34.11 -0.04 15.16
CA LEU A 323 -33.34 -0.81 14.19
C LEU A 323 -34.22 -1.86 13.48
N LEU A 324 -35.04 -2.60 14.24
CA LEU A 324 -35.98 -3.59 13.71
C LEU A 324 -37.00 -2.94 12.76
N LYS A 325 -37.55 -1.78 13.15
CA LYS A 325 -38.49 -1.00 12.31
C LYS A 325 -37.84 -0.56 10.99
N ALA A 326 -36.62 -0.03 11.06
CA ALA A 326 -35.88 0.40 9.87
C ALA A 326 -35.61 -0.79 8.93
N VAL A 327 -35.08 -1.89 9.43
CA VAL A 327 -34.79 -3.09 8.61
C VAL A 327 -36.08 -3.67 8.00
N ALA A 328 -37.17 -3.78 8.78
CA ALA A 328 -38.45 -4.26 8.27
C ALA A 328 -39.01 -3.39 7.13
N ASN A 329 -38.80 -2.07 7.19
CA ASN A 329 -39.20 -1.16 6.13
C ASN A 329 -38.32 -1.30 4.89
N TYR A 330 -37.00 -1.42 5.07
CA TYR A 330 -36.07 -1.60 3.96
C TYR A 330 -36.32 -2.89 3.17
N VAL A 331 -36.55 -4.01 3.87
CA VAL A 331 -36.79 -5.31 3.21
C VAL A 331 -38.04 -5.31 2.34
N LYS A 332 -39.02 -4.46 2.63
CA LYS A 332 -40.26 -4.36 1.83
C LYS A 332 -40.15 -3.44 0.62
N ASN A 333 -39.10 -2.65 0.53
CA ASN A 333 -38.97 -1.65 -0.51
C ASN A 333 -38.14 -2.24 -1.67
N PRO A 334 -38.74 -2.40 -2.87
CA PRO A 334 -38.09 -3.06 -4.00
C PRO A 334 -36.84 -2.30 -4.49
N MET A 335 -36.79 -0.97 -4.33
CA MET A 335 -35.63 -0.16 -4.70
C MET A 335 -34.37 -0.55 -3.90
N TYR A 336 -34.49 -0.72 -2.58
CA TYR A 336 -33.35 -1.12 -1.75
C TYR A 336 -32.96 -2.58 -1.95
N LEU A 337 -33.94 -3.46 -2.21
CA LEU A 337 -33.67 -4.84 -2.60
C LEU A 337 -32.92 -4.92 -3.93
N ALA A 338 -33.33 -4.13 -4.94
CA ALA A 338 -32.65 -4.02 -6.22
C ALA A 338 -31.21 -3.54 -6.05
N GLY A 339 -30.98 -2.52 -5.21
CA GLY A 339 -29.63 -2.07 -4.86
C GLY A 339 -28.77 -3.16 -4.22
N CYS A 340 -29.31 -3.91 -3.25
CA CYS A 340 -28.61 -5.05 -2.65
C CYS A 340 -28.29 -6.14 -3.68
N ARG A 341 -29.24 -6.46 -4.56
CA ARG A 341 -29.06 -7.43 -5.63
C ARG A 341 -28.00 -6.98 -6.62
N ALA A 342 -28.03 -5.73 -7.06
CA ALA A 342 -27.02 -5.15 -7.95
C ALA A 342 -25.62 -5.25 -7.35
N PHE A 343 -25.45 -4.90 -6.07
CA PHE A 343 -24.18 -5.12 -5.36
C PHE A 343 -23.78 -6.58 -5.30
N GLY A 344 -24.72 -7.51 -5.10
CA GLY A 344 -24.41 -8.94 -5.11
C GLY A 344 -24.03 -9.48 -6.49
N ILE A 345 -24.67 -9.02 -7.55
CA ILE A 345 -24.29 -9.35 -8.93
C ILE A 345 -22.88 -8.83 -9.22
N VAL A 346 -22.56 -7.60 -8.78
CA VAL A 346 -21.21 -7.04 -8.89
C VAL A 346 -20.18 -7.90 -8.14
N ASP A 347 -20.48 -8.35 -6.92
CA ASP A 347 -19.62 -9.28 -6.18
C ASP A 347 -19.32 -10.56 -6.96
N LYS A 348 -20.38 -11.20 -7.46
CA LYS A 348 -20.27 -12.52 -8.10
C LYS A 348 -19.63 -12.46 -9.47
N LEU A 349 -19.95 -11.45 -10.28
CA LEU A 349 -19.53 -11.39 -11.69
C LEU A 349 -18.28 -10.54 -11.93
N PHE A 350 -17.97 -9.58 -11.05
CA PHE A 350 -16.87 -8.63 -11.25
C PHE A 350 -15.87 -8.61 -10.10
N THR A 351 -16.22 -8.02 -8.96
CA THR A 351 -15.22 -7.68 -7.94
C THR A 351 -14.63 -8.90 -7.25
N GLY A 352 -15.44 -9.94 -6.99
CA GLY A 352 -14.96 -11.23 -6.50
C GLY A 352 -14.01 -11.93 -7.48
N PRO A 353 -14.43 -12.17 -8.74
CA PRO A 353 -13.54 -12.71 -9.77
C PRO A 353 -12.26 -11.89 -10.01
N LEU A 354 -12.36 -10.57 -10.13
CA LEU A 354 -11.21 -9.67 -10.33
C LEU A 354 -10.23 -9.75 -9.16
N TRP A 355 -10.72 -9.80 -7.92
CA TRP A 355 -9.87 -10.04 -6.76
C TRP A 355 -9.05 -11.32 -6.94
N ARG A 356 -9.71 -12.45 -7.23
CA ARG A 356 -9.04 -13.74 -7.42
C ARG A 356 -8.02 -13.68 -8.57
N ILE A 357 -8.34 -13.00 -9.66
CA ILE A 357 -7.41 -12.81 -10.78
C ILE A 357 -6.18 -12.01 -10.34
N ILE A 358 -6.36 -10.92 -9.59
CA ILE A 358 -5.26 -10.08 -9.10
C ILE A 358 -4.34 -10.86 -8.14
N GLU A 359 -4.91 -11.66 -7.24
CA GLU A 359 -4.13 -12.46 -6.28
C GLU A 359 -3.37 -13.61 -6.94
N ASN A 360 -3.91 -14.18 -8.02
CA ASN A 360 -3.32 -15.33 -8.69
C ASN A 360 -2.54 -14.96 -9.97
N ALA A 361 -2.39 -13.67 -10.29
CA ALA A 361 -1.60 -13.24 -11.43
C ALA A 361 -0.10 -13.43 -11.16
N ASP A 362 0.59 -14.06 -12.11
CA ASP A 362 2.03 -14.33 -12.02
C ASP A 362 2.86 -13.04 -12.06
N HIS A 363 2.40 -12.05 -12.83
CA HIS A 363 3.10 -10.79 -13.00
C HIS A 363 2.13 -9.60 -13.05
N ILE A 364 2.54 -8.44 -12.52
CA ILE A 364 1.69 -7.25 -12.44
C ILE A 364 1.22 -6.75 -13.81
N LEU A 365 2.07 -6.82 -14.84
CA LEU A 365 1.73 -6.40 -16.20
C LEU A 365 0.71 -7.32 -16.88
N ASP A 366 0.58 -8.58 -16.45
CA ASP A 366 -0.42 -9.50 -17.01
C ASP A 366 -1.85 -9.01 -16.68
N LEU A 367 -2.00 -8.16 -15.67
CA LEU A 367 -3.27 -7.52 -15.32
C LEU A 367 -3.71 -6.42 -16.30
N ASN A 368 -2.81 -5.88 -17.14
CA ASN A 368 -3.20 -4.84 -18.11
C ASN A 368 -4.28 -5.35 -19.08
N GLN A 369 -4.11 -6.58 -19.58
CA GLN A 369 -5.10 -7.20 -20.47
C GLN A 369 -6.43 -7.47 -19.74
N VAL A 370 -6.36 -7.83 -18.45
CA VAL A 370 -7.56 -8.03 -17.62
C VAL A 370 -8.32 -6.72 -17.46
N TRP A 371 -7.63 -5.62 -17.22
CA TRP A 371 -8.23 -4.28 -17.10
C TRP A 371 -8.80 -3.76 -18.42
N GLU A 372 -8.13 -4.01 -19.53
CA GLU A 372 -8.64 -3.69 -20.87
C GLU A 372 -9.93 -4.46 -21.17
N GLN A 373 -9.94 -5.77 -20.89
CA GLN A 373 -11.15 -6.59 -21.04
C GLN A 373 -12.27 -6.10 -20.13
N PHE A 374 -11.96 -5.75 -18.88
CA PHE A 374 -12.94 -5.25 -17.94
C PHE A 374 -13.52 -3.89 -18.39
N LYS A 375 -12.69 -2.98 -18.91
CA LYS A 375 -13.14 -1.73 -19.53
C LYS A 375 -14.17 -1.99 -20.64
N GLY A 376 -13.89 -2.94 -21.53
CA GLY A 376 -14.82 -3.33 -22.60
C GLY A 376 -16.16 -3.85 -22.05
N PHE A 377 -16.13 -4.61 -20.94
CA PHE A 377 -17.37 -5.02 -20.27
C PHE A 377 -18.13 -3.83 -19.67
N LEU A 378 -17.44 -2.86 -19.07
CA LEU A 378 -18.08 -1.67 -18.52
C LEU A 378 -18.73 -0.81 -19.61
N GLU A 379 -18.08 -0.66 -20.77
CA GLU A 379 -18.63 0.08 -21.91
C GLU A 379 -19.93 -0.54 -22.43
N ILE A 380 -20.03 -1.86 -22.46
CA ILE A 380 -21.24 -2.58 -22.89
C ILE A 380 -22.34 -2.50 -21.81
N TYR A 381 -22.00 -2.93 -20.59
CA TYR A 381 -23.01 -3.15 -19.55
C TYR A 381 -23.41 -1.88 -18.78
N SER A 382 -22.68 -0.77 -18.94
CA SER A 382 -23.16 0.55 -18.50
C SER A 382 -24.32 1.05 -19.37
N GLN A 383 -24.45 0.57 -20.61
CA GLN A 383 -25.56 0.90 -21.51
C GLN A 383 -26.71 -0.09 -21.36
N ASP A 384 -26.43 -1.39 -21.26
CA ASP A 384 -27.44 -2.43 -21.09
C ASP A 384 -26.91 -3.57 -20.20
N ALA A 385 -27.44 -3.67 -18.98
CA ALA A 385 -27.06 -4.68 -17.99
C ALA A 385 -27.98 -5.91 -17.97
N THR A 386 -28.92 -6.06 -18.92
CA THR A 386 -29.92 -7.14 -18.93
C THR A 386 -29.28 -8.52 -18.83
N ASP A 387 -28.28 -8.79 -19.68
CA ASP A 387 -27.49 -10.02 -19.67
C ASP A 387 -26.87 -10.34 -18.29
N LEU A 388 -26.49 -9.33 -17.51
CA LEU A 388 -25.91 -9.53 -16.18
C LEU A 388 -26.97 -9.96 -15.18
N VAL A 389 -28.19 -9.41 -15.28
CA VAL A 389 -29.33 -9.81 -14.45
C VAL A 389 -29.78 -11.24 -14.76
N GLU A 390 -29.59 -11.69 -16.00
CA GLU A 390 -29.80 -13.08 -16.43
C GLU A 390 -28.67 -14.04 -16.01
N GLY A 391 -27.60 -13.52 -15.38
CA GLY A 391 -26.52 -14.34 -14.83
C GLY A 391 -25.41 -14.68 -15.83
N LYS A 392 -25.22 -13.88 -16.89
CA LYS A 392 -24.11 -14.05 -17.84
C LYS A 392 -22.75 -13.95 -17.15
N ILE A 393 -22.07 -15.08 -17.07
CA ILE A 393 -20.75 -15.17 -16.42
C ILE A 393 -19.65 -14.67 -17.35
N LEU A 394 -18.90 -13.67 -16.90
CA LEU A 394 -17.79 -13.06 -17.65
C LEU A 394 -16.44 -13.77 -17.37
N TYR A 395 -16.14 -14.03 -16.10
CA TYR A 395 -14.91 -14.69 -15.67
C TYR A 395 -15.19 -16.12 -15.17
N LYS A 396 -15.47 -17.04 -16.10
CA LYS A 396 -15.93 -18.41 -15.79
C LYS A 396 -15.05 -19.15 -14.76
N ASN A 397 -13.73 -19.08 -14.92
CA ASN A 397 -12.79 -19.82 -14.06
C ASN A 397 -12.66 -19.22 -12.65
N TYR A 398 -13.15 -18.01 -12.43
CA TYR A 398 -12.98 -17.27 -11.18
C TYR A 398 -14.31 -16.93 -10.52
N THR A 399 -15.44 -17.36 -11.07
CA THR A 399 -16.78 -17.10 -10.52
C THR A 399 -17.20 -18.21 -9.59
N ASN A 400 -17.54 -17.89 -8.34
CA ASN A 400 -18.04 -18.85 -7.38
C ASN A 400 -19.55 -19.03 -7.54
N ILE A 401 -19.96 -20.22 -7.96
CA ILE A 401 -21.37 -20.61 -8.07
C ILE A 401 -21.76 -21.31 -6.77
N ASP A 402 -22.48 -20.59 -5.91
CA ASP A 402 -22.98 -21.06 -4.62
C ASP A 402 -24.49 -20.74 -4.47
N GLU A 403 -25.06 -21.00 -3.30
CA GLU A 403 -26.48 -20.71 -3.02
C GLU A 403 -26.83 -19.21 -3.11
N ILE A 404 -25.87 -18.32 -2.83
CA ILE A 404 -26.04 -16.88 -3.00
C ILE A 404 -26.13 -16.55 -4.49
N PHE A 405 -25.26 -17.15 -5.32
CA PHE A 405 -25.35 -17.03 -6.77
C PHE A 405 -26.74 -17.49 -7.25
N GLY A 406 -27.19 -18.68 -6.83
CA GLY A 406 -28.53 -19.17 -7.17
C GLY A 406 -29.64 -18.19 -6.80
N CYS A 407 -29.62 -17.64 -5.58
CA CYS A 407 -30.62 -16.69 -5.11
C CYS A 407 -30.64 -15.36 -5.90
N LEU A 408 -29.47 -14.85 -6.30
CA LEU A 408 -29.37 -13.59 -7.05
C LEU A 408 -29.99 -13.67 -8.45
N PHE A 409 -29.93 -14.85 -9.09
CA PHE A 409 -30.33 -15.04 -10.49
C PHE A 409 -31.65 -15.82 -10.66
N ALA A 410 -32.21 -16.41 -9.61
CA ALA A 410 -33.51 -17.10 -9.64
C ALA A 410 -34.72 -16.15 -9.49
N VAL A 411 -34.57 -14.86 -9.77
CA VAL A 411 -35.61 -13.84 -9.57
C VAL A 411 -36.49 -13.71 -10.81
N GLU A 412 -37.78 -14.02 -10.66
CA GLU A 412 -38.78 -13.91 -11.73
C GLU A 412 -39.56 -12.58 -11.70
N ASP A 413 -39.36 -11.76 -10.66
CA ASP A 413 -40.01 -10.45 -10.51
C ASP A 413 -39.49 -9.44 -11.55
N GLU A 414 -40.35 -9.06 -12.49
CA GLU A 414 -40.03 -8.15 -13.60
C GLU A 414 -39.69 -6.73 -13.13
N GLU A 415 -40.42 -6.20 -12.14
CA GLU A 415 -40.16 -4.86 -11.60
C GLU A 415 -38.79 -4.82 -10.90
N LEU A 416 -38.51 -5.83 -10.07
CA LEU A 416 -37.21 -5.96 -9.41
C LEU A 416 -36.08 -6.18 -10.42
N ASN A 417 -36.31 -6.90 -11.50
CA ASN A 417 -35.35 -7.06 -12.60
C ASN A 417 -35.03 -5.72 -13.27
N ILE A 418 -36.05 -4.92 -13.61
CA ILE A 418 -35.87 -3.57 -14.20
C ILE A 418 -35.06 -2.67 -13.26
N LEU A 419 -35.47 -2.56 -11.99
CA LEU A 419 -34.77 -1.74 -11.00
C LEU A 419 -33.31 -2.20 -10.79
N THR A 420 -33.07 -3.51 -10.81
CA THR A 420 -31.71 -4.06 -10.67
C THR A 420 -30.85 -3.73 -11.89
N THR A 421 -31.42 -3.80 -13.10
CA THR A 421 -30.74 -3.43 -14.35
C THR A 421 -30.32 -1.96 -14.34
N GLU A 422 -31.23 -1.06 -13.98
CA GLU A 422 -30.94 0.38 -13.89
C GLU A 422 -29.84 0.68 -12.85
N ALA A 423 -29.96 0.09 -11.65
CA ALA A 423 -28.96 0.24 -10.61
C ALA A 423 -27.57 -0.24 -11.06
N LEU A 424 -27.51 -1.38 -11.76
CA LEU A 424 -26.27 -1.91 -12.33
C LEU A 424 -25.67 -0.96 -13.37
N GLN A 425 -26.45 -0.48 -14.34
CA GLN A 425 -25.97 0.43 -15.38
C GLN A 425 -25.30 1.68 -14.77
N ILE A 426 -25.93 2.29 -13.76
CA ILE A 426 -25.37 3.46 -13.08
C ILE A 426 -24.11 3.13 -12.28
N ILE A 427 -24.07 1.98 -11.58
CA ILE A 427 -22.86 1.53 -10.87
C ILE A 427 -21.71 1.31 -11.87
N LEU A 428 -21.96 0.62 -12.98
CA LEU A 428 -20.96 0.27 -13.97
C LEU A 428 -20.46 1.49 -14.74
N LEU A 429 -21.31 2.47 -15.00
CA LEU A 429 -20.90 3.78 -15.54
C LEU A 429 -19.90 4.48 -14.59
N ASN A 430 -20.19 4.49 -13.29
CA ASN A 430 -19.28 5.07 -12.30
C ASN A 430 -17.97 4.26 -12.19
N PHE A 431 -18.02 2.94 -12.38
CA PHE A 431 -16.80 2.11 -12.46
C PHE A 431 -15.95 2.47 -13.66
N GLN A 432 -16.58 2.71 -14.82
CA GLN A 432 -15.85 3.09 -16.03
C GLN A 432 -15.06 4.38 -15.82
N LEU A 433 -15.73 5.42 -15.29
CA LEU A 433 -15.11 6.72 -15.03
C LEU A 433 -13.90 6.62 -14.10
N ILE A 434 -14.01 5.84 -13.01
CA ILE A 434 -12.90 5.69 -12.07
C ILE A 434 -11.80 4.77 -12.60
N LEU A 435 -12.15 3.73 -13.37
CA LEU A 435 -11.20 2.81 -13.98
C LEU A 435 -10.31 3.55 -14.98
N GLU A 436 -10.90 4.31 -15.90
CA GLU A 436 -10.15 5.08 -16.90
C GLU A 436 -9.21 6.10 -16.25
N ARG A 437 -9.68 6.77 -15.19
CA ARG A 437 -8.85 7.71 -14.42
C ARG A 437 -7.71 7.04 -13.66
N GLN A 438 -7.96 5.90 -13.02
CA GLN A 438 -6.98 5.26 -12.13
C GLN A 438 -6.00 4.35 -12.88
N LEU A 439 -6.44 3.73 -13.97
CA LEU A 439 -5.68 2.75 -14.72
C LEU A 439 -5.22 3.28 -16.08
N SER A 440 -5.20 4.60 -16.29
CA SER A 440 -4.68 5.24 -17.50
C SER A 440 -3.30 4.71 -17.91
N ASP A 441 -2.42 4.46 -16.93
CA ASP A 441 -1.07 3.94 -17.17
C ASP A 441 -1.07 2.47 -17.64
N CYS A 442 -2.10 1.69 -17.29
CA CYS A 442 -2.23 0.25 -17.57
C CYS A 442 -3.13 -0.05 -18.77
N LEU A 443 -3.96 0.89 -19.21
CA LEU A 443 -4.84 0.77 -20.36
C LEU A 443 -4.10 1.07 -21.67
N PRO A 444 -4.64 0.71 -22.84
CA PRO A 444 -3.98 0.99 -24.13
C PRO A 444 -3.59 2.46 -24.29
N GLY A 445 -2.34 2.71 -24.68
CA GLY A 445 -1.74 4.06 -24.73
C GLY A 445 -1.15 4.55 -23.40
N GLY A 446 -1.25 3.76 -22.33
CA GLY A 446 -0.62 4.03 -21.05
C GLY A 446 0.84 3.58 -20.99
N ILE A 447 1.64 4.25 -20.17
CA ILE A 447 3.10 4.02 -20.08
C ILE A 447 3.51 2.60 -19.63
N LEU A 448 2.60 1.83 -19.02
CA LEU A 448 2.82 0.44 -18.61
C LEU A 448 2.21 -0.56 -19.60
N ASN A 449 1.51 -0.10 -20.64
CA ASN A 449 0.86 -0.92 -21.67
C ASN A 449 1.33 -0.61 -23.11
N GLU A 450 2.04 0.50 -23.33
CA GLU A 450 2.64 0.80 -24.63
C GLU A 450 3.68 -0.26 -25.00
N LYS A 451 3.32 -1.13 -25.96
CA LYS A 451 4.30 -1.86 -26.76
C LYS A 451 5.00 -0.85 -27.66
N THR A 452 6.00 -0.15 -27.13
CA THR A 452 6.87 0.65 -28.02
C THR A 452 7.57 -0.32 -28.96
N ASP A 453 7.35 -0.14 -30.27
CA ASP A 453 7.96 -0.92 -31.34
C ASP A 453 9.49 -0.95 -31.17
N GLY A 454 9.98 -2.00 -30.50
CA GLY A 454 11.41 -2.26 -30.28
C GLY A 454 11.88 -2.39 -28.83
N ILE A 455 11.08 -2.09 -27.80
CA ILE A 455 11.52 -2.19 -26.39
C ILE A 455 10.35 -2.63 -25.50
N ASP A 456 10.30 -3.88 -25.03
CA ASP A 456 9.93 -4.11 -23.61
C ASP A 456 10.29 -5.46 -22.97
N ILE A 457 11.37 -6.12 -23.40
CA ILE A 457 11.98 -7.19 -22.58
C ILE A 457 12.49 -6.61 -21.24
N ASN A 458 12.66 -5.29 -21.16
CA ASN A 458 13.25 -4.62 -19.99
C ASN A 458 12.23 -4.29 -18.89
N LEU A 459 11.02 -3.77 -19.15
CA LEU A 459 10.09 -3.46 -18.05
C LEU A 459 9.59 -4.72 -17.35
N ARG A 460 9.25 -5.78 -18.09
CA ARG A 460 8.81 -7.05 -17.49
C ARG A 460 9.91 -7.65 -16.61
N GLU A 461 11.17 -7.62 -17.04
CA GLU A 461 12.29 -8.07 -16.19
C GLU A 461 12.53 -7.12 -15.01
N GLN A 462 12.47 -5.81 -15.24
CA GLN A 462 12.63 -4.81 -14.18
C GLN A 462 11.54 -4.91 -13.11
N SER A 463 10.32 -5.24 -13.50
CA SER A 463 9.15 -5.29 -12.61
C SER A 463 8.87 -6.68 -12.05
N LYS A 464 9.79 -7.64 -12.24
CA LYS A 464 9.66 -9.00 -11.70
C LYS A 464 9.51 -9.05 -10.18
N SER A 465 10.13 -8.11 -9.46
CA SER A 465 10.01 -7.99 -8.00
C SER A 465 8.74 -7.25 -7.53
N VAL A 466 7.93 -6.73 -8.47
CA VAL A 466 6.70 -6.00 -8.18
C VAL A 466 5.56 -6.99 -7.94
N ALA A 467 5.06 -7.04 -6.72
CA ALA A 467 3.84 -7.79 -6.43
C ALA A 467 2.61 -7.14 -7.08
N THR A 468 1.59 -7.95 -7.40
CA THR A 468 0.32 -7.45 -7.97
C THR A 468 -0.46 -6.56 -6.99
N THR A 469 -0.18 -6.70 -5.69
CA THR A 469 -0.83 -5.99 -4.58
C THR A 469 0.20 -5.46 -3.57
N ASN A 470 -0.22 -4.48 -2.77
CA ASN A 470 0.58 -3.96 -1.66
C ASN A 470 0.20 -4.58 -0.30
N ILE A 471 -0.24 -5.85 -0.29
CA ILE A 471 -0.72 -6.55 0.92
C ILE A 471 0.37 -6.64 2.01
N ILE A 472 1.65 -6.60 1.65
CA ILE A 472 2.73 -6.67 2.63
C ILE A 472 2.64 -5.54 3.68
N SER A 473 2.35 -4.31 3.24
CA SER A 473 2.20 -3.19 4.16
C SER A 473 0.94 -3.34 5.02
N GLU A 474 -0.17 -3.83 4.44
CA GLU A 474 -1.40 -4.12 5.20
C GLU A 474 -1.18 -5.19 6.27
N ARG A 475 -0.41 -6.24 5.97
CA ARG A 475 -0.05 -7.29 6.93
C ARG A 475 0.76 -6.74 8.09
N ASP A 476 1.77 -5.92 7.79
CA ASP A 476 2.61 -5.28 8.80
C ASP A 476 1.76 -4.38 9.72
N PHE A 477 0.82 -3.61 9.16
CA PHE A 477 -0.10 -2.77 9.92
C PHE A 477 -1.14 -3.57 10.72
N ALA A 478 -1.67 -4.66 10.18
CA ALA A 478 -2.60 -5.52 10.91
C ALA A 478 -1.92 -6.16 12.13
N ASN A 479 -0.66 -6.58 11.97
CA ASN A 479 0.14 -7.07 13.08
C ASN A 479 0.48 -5.95 14.08
N LEU A 480 0.78 -4.73 13.61
CA LEU A 480 1.00 -3.58 14.47
C LEU A 480 -0.24 -3.28 15.32
N ASP A 481 -1.43 -3.28 14.71
CA ASP A 481 -2.72 -3.08 15.39
C ASP A 481 -2.98 -4.14 16.45
N ARG A 482 -2.67 -5.41 16.14
CA ARG A 482 -2.77 -6.51 17.11
C ARG A 482 -1.81 -6.30 18.27
N LEU A 483 -0.54 -6.03 17.98
CA LEU A 483 0.50 -5.84 19.00
C LEU A 483 0.24 -4.63 19.88
N GLN A 484 -0.29 -3.52 19.35
CA GLN A 484 -0.67 -2.35 20.13
C GLN A 484 -1.83 -2.64 21.08
N ARG A 485 -2.79 -3.50 20.69
CA ARG A 485 -3.90 -3.92 21.58
C ARG A 485 -3.44 -4.89 22.66
N GLU A 486 -2.61 -5.87 22.30
CA GLU A 486 -2.07 -6.85 23.25
C GLU A 486 -1.03 -6.23 24.19
N LYS A 487 -0.28 -5.24 23.71
CA LYS A 487 0.85 -4.61 24.41
C LYS A 487 0.79 -3.08 24.30
N PRO A 488 -0.21 -2.41 24.91
CA PRO A 488 -0.40 -0.96 24.78
C PRO A 488 0.75 -0.11 25.34
N ASN A 489 1.62 -0.71 26.16
CA ASN A 489 2.79 -0.05 26.74
C ASN A 489 4.11 -0.41 26.03
N ALA A 490 4.08 -1.16 24.92
CA ALA A 490 5.27 -1.44 24.13
C ALA A 490 5.70 -0.18 23.36
N ASN A 491 7.01 0.08 23.32
CA ASN A 491 7.57 1.14 22.48
C ASN A 491 7.61 0.69 21.01
N LEU A 492 7.77 1.64 20.09
CA LEU A 492 7.72 1.36 18.65
C LEU A 492 8.82 0.39 18.19
N ILE A 493 10.05 0.51 18.73
CA ILE A 493 11.16 -0.40 18.43
C ILE A 493 10.77 -1.84 18.79
N ALA A 494 10.14 -2.04 19.95
CA ALA A 494 9.69 -3.35 20.37
C ALA A 494 8.58 -3.89 19.46
N LEU A 495 7.67 -3.04 19.01
CA LEU A 495 6.63 -3.42 18.05
C LEU A 495 7.26 -3.83 16.71
N GLU A 496 8.14 -3.01 16.16
CA GLU A 496 8.86 -3.24 14.89
C GLU A 496 9.67 -4.55 14.90
N VAL A 497 10.37 -4.87 15.99
CA VAL A 497 11.08 -6.13 16.14
C VAL A 497 10.12 -7.33 16.14
N ASN A 498 8.95 -7.21 16.79
CA ASN A 498 7.95 -8.27 16.76
C ASN A 498 7.30 -8.44 15.37
N LEU A 499 7.33 -7.41 14.52
CA LEU A 499 6.81 -7.47 13.15
C LEU A 499 7.76 -8.16 12.19
N THR A 500 9.06 -8.01 12.40
CA THR A 500 10.07 -8.38 11.40
C THR A 500 10.81 -9.71 11.68
N GLN A 501 10.59 -10.39 12.83
CA GLN A 501 11.66 -11.26 13.39
C GLN A 501 11.31 -12.56 14.11
N ASN A 502 10.09 -13.09 14.08
CA ASN A 502 9.88 -14.41 14.68
C ASN A 502 10.84 -15.47 14.10
N GLU A 503 11.15 -15.39 12.80
CA GLU A 503 12.12 -16.25 12.11
C GLU A 503 13.59 -15.87 12.37
N LYS A 504 13.90 -14.59 12.62
CA LYS A 504 15.28 -14.13 12.84
C LYS A 504 15.74 -14.32 14.28
N ILE A 505 14.82 -14.26 15.24
CA ILE A 505 15.08 -14.72 16.60
C ILE A 505 15.38 -16.23 16.59
N GLU A 506 14.68 -17.02 15.76
CA GLU A 506 15.02 -18.43 15.53
C GLU A 506 16.38 -18.62 14.81
N ALA A 507 16.77 -17.72 13.90
CA ALA A 507 18.10 -17.73 13.30
C ALA A 507 19.20 -17.47 14.33
N VAL A 508 19.02 -16.52 15.26
CA VAL A 508 19.94 -16.29 16.39
C VAL A 508 20.02 -17.53 17.28
N LYS A 509 18.89 -18.18 17.59
CA LYS A 509 18.89 -19.46 18.33
C LYS A 509 19.65 -20.54 17.58
N THR A 510 19.46 -20.64 16.26
CA THR A 510 20.12 -21.63 15.41
C THR A 510 21.63 -21.40 15.36
N GLN A 511 22.07 -20.14 15.26
CA GLN A 511 23.48 -19.77 15.33
C GLN A 511 24.12 -20.15 16.68
N LEU A 512 23.42 -19.88 17.79
CA LEU A 512 23.86 -20.28 19.14
C LEU A 512 23.93 -21.81 19.27
N LYS A 513 22.93 -22.54 18.76
CA LYS A 513 22.92 -24.02 18.72
C LYS A 513 24.04 -24.59 17.88
N PHE A 514 24.32 -24.01 16.70
CA PHE A 514 25.39 -24.44 15.80
C PHE A 514 26.76 -24.29 16.46
N ARG A 515 27.03 -23.14 17.09
CA ARG A 515 28.26 -22.91 17.87
C ARG A 515 28.47 -23.97 18.95
N LYS A 516 27.41 -24.26 19.71
CA LYS A 516 27.46 -25.23 20.81
C LYS A 516 27.62 -26.67 20.33
N LYS A 517 26.85 -27.08 19.30
CA LYS A 517 26.71 -28.48 18.90
C LYS A 517 27.64 -28.91 17.77
N VAL A 518 28.00 -28.00 16.86
CA VAL A 518 28.77 -28.30 15.65
C VAL A 518 30.21 -27.84 15.78
N LEU A 519 30.41 -26.59 16.22
CA LEU A 519 31.77 -26.06 16.39
C LEU A 519 32.44 -26.53 17.69
N HIS A 520 31.69 -27.21 18.58
CA HIS A 520 32.14 -27.64 19.91
C HIS A 520 32.87 -26.56 20.69
N MET A 521 32.54 -25.28 20.43
CA MET A 521 33.09 -24.14 21.13
C MET A 521 32.44 -24.08 22.52
N ASN A 522 32.93 -24.92 23.43
CA ASN A 522 32.78 -24.65 24.86
C ASN A 522 33.70 -23.47 25.18
N VAL A 523 33.20 -22.51 25.96
CA VAL A 523 33.84 -21.24 26.30
C VAL A 523 35.07 -21.44 27.20
N GLU A 524 36.11 -22.08 26.68
CA GLU A 524 37.45 -22.14 27.28
C GLU A 524 38.49 -21.43 26.41
N ASP A 525 38.27 -21.33 25.11
CA ASP A 525 39.17 -20.58 24.22
C ASP A 525 38.84 -19.08 24.23
N LYS A 526 39.58 -18.36 25.09
CA LYS A 526 39.45 -16.93 25.38
C LYS A 526 39.83 -16.01 24.21
N THR A 527 40.25 -16.56 23.07
CA THR A 527 40.83 -15.77 21.97
C THR A 527 39.84 -15.37 20.88
N LEU A 528 38.71 -16.06 20.72
CA LEU A 528 37.78 -15.78 19.62
C LEU A 528 36.68 -14.75 19.93
N LEU A 529 36.57 -14.28 21.19
CA LEU A 529 35.67 -13.19 21.58
C LEU A 529 36.24 -12.32 22.72
N GLN A 530 37.51 -11.93 22.65
CA GLN A 530 38.01 -10.82 23.46
C GLN A 530 37.50 -9.48 22.90
N PHE A 531 36.24 -9.15 23.19
CA PHE A 531 35.83 -7.75 23.28
C PHE A 531 36.33 -7.18 24.63
N SER A 532 37.66 -6.99 24.67
CA SER A 532 38.55 -6.49 25.74
C SER A 532 38.57 -7.21 27.08
N SER A 533 39.77 -7.58 27.52
CA SER A 533 40.12 -7.92 28.90
C SER A 533 40.44 -6.69 29.75
N ASN A 534 40.57 -5.52 29.14
CA ASN A 534 40.91 -4.26 29.79
C ASN A 534 39.82 -3.28 29.40
N THR A 535 39.04 -2.76 30.34
CA THR A 535 38.01 -1.70 30.20
C THR A 535 38.22 -0.73 29.02
N ILE A 536 37.93 -1.19 27.81
CA ILE A 536 38.04 -0.42 26.58
C ILE A 536 36.68 -0.57 25.92
N SER A 537 35.96 0.55 25.88
CA SER A 537 34.69 0.65 25.17
C SER A 537 34.96 0.54 23.68
N PHE A 538 34.52 -0.55 23.07
CA PHE A 538 34.49 -0.65 21.62
C PHE A 538 33.34 0.19 21.09
N SER A 539 33.65 0.96 20.06
CA SER A 539 32.63 1.59 19.24
C SER A 539 31.76 0.51 18.57
N LEU A 540 30.52 0.88 18.23
CA LEU A 540 29.62 0.00 17.48
C LEU A 540 30.29 -0.54 16.19
N ALA A 541 31.15 0.27 15.55
CA ALA A 541 31.92 -0.11 14.37
C ALA A 541 32.90 -1.27 14.65
N GLU A 542 33.57 -1.28 15.79
CA GLU A 542 34.49 -2.36 16.19
C GLU A 542 33.74 -3.64 16.57
N LEU A 543 32.54 -3.51 17.17
CA LEU A 543 31.67 -4.66 17.46
C LEU A 543 31.17 -5.33 16.18
N ILE A 544 30.79 -4.50 15.20
CA ILE A 544 30.35 -4.93 13.88
C ILE A 544 31.50 -5.65 13.15
N SER A 545 32.68 -5.02 13.03
CA SER A 545 33.87 -5.61 12.36
C SER A 545 34.27 -7.00 12.88
N ASN A 546 34.26 -7.19 14.19
CA ASN A 546 34.60 -8.49 14.79
C ASN A 546 33.55 -9.57 14.52
N LEU A 547 32.27 -9.20 14.32
CA LEU A 547 31.21 -10.14 13.99
C LEU A 547 31.37 -10.69 12.57
N LYS A 548 31.83 -9.89 11.62
CA LYS A 548 31.97 -10.33 10.22
C LYS A 548 33.22 -11.17 9.94
N VAL A 549 34.33 -10.95 10.67
CA VAL A 549 35.47 -11.89 10.64
C VAL A 549 35.01 -13.31 10.96
N LEU A 550 34.07 -13.45 11.89
CA LEU A 550 33.52 -14.75 12.29
C LEU A 550 32.58 -15.35 11.23
N ILE A 551 31.86 -14.53 10.47
CA ILE A 551 30.99 -14.97 9.38
C ILE A 551 31.82 -15.50 8.20
N HIS A 552 32.91 -14.83 7.83
CA HIS A 552 33.80 -15.27 6.74
C HIS A 552 34.56 -16.57 7.06
N LEU A 553 34.87 -16.82 8.33
CA LEU A 553 35.45 -18.10 8.75
C LEU A 553 34.46 -19.27 8.58
N ASN A 554 33.15 -19.01 8.57
CA ASN A 554 32.11 -20.04 8.48
C ASN A 554 31.83 -20.47 7.03
N ILE A 555 31.86 -19.54 6.06
CA ILE A 555 31.58 -19.80 4.64
C ILE A 555 32.62 -20.74 4.00
N ASN A 556 33.86 -20.74 4.50
CA ASN A 556 34.93 -21.60 3.98
C ASN A 556 34.86 -23.06 4.47
N VAL A 557 34.01 -23.36 5.45
CA VAL A 557 33.84 -24.73 5.97
C VAL A 557 32.87 -25.55 5.10
N ASP A 558 31.85 -24.91 4.53
CA ASP A 558 30.83 -25.60 3.72
C ASP A 558 31.35 -26.01 2.32
N ASN A 559 32.35 -25.30 1.78
CA ASN A 559 32.98 -25.65 0.51
C ASN A 559 33.93 -26.86 0.59
N ALA A 560 34.23 -27.36 1.79
CA ALA A 560 35.11 -28.53 2.00
C ALA A 560 34.34 -29.87 2.09
N GLN A 561 33.01 -29.87 2.06
CA GLN A 561 32.19 -31.07 2.30
C GLN A 561 31.75 -31.84 1.03
N SER A 562 32.42 -31.67 -0.11
CA SER A 562 32.13 -32.44 -1.34
C SER A 562 33.29 -33.30 -1.88
N GLY A 563 34.28 -33.65 -1.04
CA GLY A 563 35.40 -34.52 -1.44
C GLY A 563 35.82 -35.51 -0.36
N THR A 564 35.75 -36.79 -0.70
CA THR A 564 36.21 -38.03 -0.02
C THR A 564 37.02 -37.94 1.29
N LYS A 565 36.59 -38.78 2.25
CA LYS A 565 37.33 -39.24 3.43
C LYS A 565 38.69 -39.84 3.04
N ASP A 566 39.74 -39.03 3.12
CA ASP A 566 41.11 -39.45 3.51
C ASP A 566 42.05 -38.25 3.34
N THR A 567 42.09 -37.38 4.36
CA THR A 567 43.24 -36.52 4.69
C THR A 567 43.02 -35.88 6.05
N CYS A 568 43.06 -36.72 7.09
CA CYS A 568 43.44 -36.26 8.42
C CYS A 568 44.98 -36.18 8.43
N ILE A 569 45.50 -35.05 8.92
CA ILE A 569 46.92 -34.61 8.98
C ILE A 569 47.33 -33.76 7.76
N ILE A 570 47.85 -32.54 8.05
CA ILE A 570 48.32 -31.43 7.18
C ILE A 570 47.19 -30.44 6.78
N PHE A 571 47.01 -29.28 7.42
CA PHE A 571 47.95 -28.16 7.43
C PHE A 571 48.01 -27.40 8.78
N CYS A 572 49.17 -27.49 9.45
CA CYS A 572 49.69 -26.41 10.27
C CYS A 572 49.94 -25.17 9.39
N ILE A 573 49.60 -24.00 9.95
CA ILE A 573 50.11 -22.64 9.68
C ILE A 573 51.08 -22.54 8.49
N LYS A 574 50.60 -22.00 7.36
CA LYS A 574 51.48 -21.50 6.28
C LYS A 574 51.88 -20.05 6.54
N SER A 575 53.14 -19.73 6.26
CA SER A 575 53.70 -18.38 6.36
C SER A 575 53.01 -17.40 5.41
N LYS A 576 53.14 -16.10 5.69
CA LYS A 576 52.55 -15.01 4.91
C LYS A 576 52.96 -15.05 3.43
N GLU A 577 54.20 -15.42 3.14
CA GLU A 577 54.74 -15.49 1.77
C GLU A 577 54.11 -16.60 0.94
N GLU A 578 53.78 -17.76 1.52
CA GLU A 578 53.10 -18.83 0.78
C GLU A 578 51.62 -18.50 0.53
N ARG A 579 50.98 -17.71 1.41
CA ARG A 579 49.63 -17.19 1.17
C ARG A 579 49.62 -16.18 0.02
N GLU A 580 50.63 -15.32 -0.07
CA GLU A 580 50.79 -14.39 -1.19
C GLU A 580 51.02 -15.14 -2.51
N GLN A 581 51.85 -16.19 -2.54
CA GLN A 581 52.06 -16.99 -3.76
C GLN A 581 50.79 -17.73 -4.23
N ILE A 582 49.93 -18.17 -3.31
CA ILE A 582 48.65 -18.80 -3.65
C ILE A 582 47.66 -17.77 -4.22
N MET A 583 47.61 -16.57 -3.63
CA MET A 583 46.78 -15.46 -4.14
C MET A 583 47.25 -14.97 -5.51
N GLU A 584 48.56 -14.93 -5.74
CA GLU A 584 49.17 -14.60 -7.04
C GLU A 584 48.77 -15.62 -8.11
N LYS A 585 48.88 -16.93 -7.82
CA LYS A 585 48.45 -18.00 -8.73
C LYS A 585 46.94 -17.99 -9.01
N GLN A 586 46.12 -17.61 -8.04
CA GLN A 586 44.67 -17.48 -8.23
C GLN A 586 44.33 -16.27 -9.12
N ARG A 587 45.05 -15.15 -8.97
CA ARG A 587 44.92 -13.97 -9.87
C ARG A 587 45.32 -14.32 -11.30
N GLU A 588 46.40 -15.08 -11.48
CA GLU A 588 46.83 -15.58 -12.80
C GLU A 588 45.76 -16.47 -13.46
N LEU A 589 45.14 -17.39 -12.71
CA LEU A 589 44.07 -18.26 -13.22
C LEU A 589 42.82 -17.48 -13.62
N ILE A 590 42.49 -16.42 -12.88
CA ILE A 590 41.36 -15.53 -13.18
C ILE A 590 41.64 -14.73 -14.46
N CYS A 591 42.86 -14.21 -14.63
CA CYS A 591 43.27 -13.53 -15.86
C CYS A 591 43.22 -14.45 -17.09
N ILE A 592 43.62 -15.72 -16.96
CA ILE A 592 43.52 -16.70 -18.06
C ILE A 592 42.05 -16.94 -18.45
N LYS A 593 41.16 -17.16 -17.48
CA LYS A 593 39.71 -17.35 -17.74
C LYS A 593 39.05 -16.12 -18.35
N LEU A 594 39.42 -14.91 -17.92
CA LEU A 594 38.91 -13.66 -18.49
C LEU A 594 39.38 -13.45 -19.94
N ASN A 595 40.59 -13.90 -20.28
CA ASN A 595 41.09 -13.87 -21.65
C ASN A 595 40.41 -14.93 -22.54
N GLU A 596 40.10 -16.12 -22.02
CA GLU A 596 39.30 -17.13 -22.74
C GLU A 596 37.89 -16.64 -23.07
N ILE A 597 37.29 -15.83 -22.18
CA ILE A 597 35.97 -15.21 -22.40
C ILE A 597 36.05 -14.11 -23.49
N LYS A 598 37.12 -13.31 -23.52
CA LYS A 598 37.35 -12.32 -24.59
C LYS A 598 37.58 -12.97 -25.95
N ILE A 599 38.22 -14.14 -26.02
CA ILE A 599 38.46 -14.87 -27.28
C ILE A 599 37.15 -15.42 -27.87
N LYS A 600 36.12 -15.71 -27.04
CA LYS A 600 34.80 -16.19 -27.50
C LYS A 600 33.86 -15.09 -28.02
N GLN A 601 34.24 -13.81 -27.95
CA GLN A 601 33.41 -12.68 -28.36
C GLN A 601 33.84 -11.99 -29.67
N ASN A 602 34.81 -12.54 -30.41
CA ASN A 602 35.12 -12.01 -31.74
C ASN A 602 34.25 -12.68 -32.83
N PRO A 603 33.52 -11.90 -33.66
CA PRO A 603 32.77 -12.43 -34.80
C PRO A 603 33.71 -12.86 -35.94
N PRO A 604 33.28 -13.75 -36.86
CA PRO A 604 34.10 -14.20 -37.97
C PRO A 604 34.35 -13.07 -38.99
N PRO A 605 35.43 -13.14 -39.78
CA PRO A 605 35.87 -12.04 -40.64
C PRO A 605 34.97 -11.88 -41.88
N VAL A 606 34.78 -10.62 -42.23
CA VAL A 606 34.05 -10.10 -43.39
C VAL A 606 34.68 -10.59 -44.69
N CYS A 607 33.87 -11.16 -45.59
CA CYS A 607 34.23 -11.35 -47.00
C CYS A 607 34.07 -10.05 -47.80
N GLU A 608 35.04 -9.80 -48.67
CA GLU A 608 35.24 -8.65 -49.54
C GLU A 608 34.16 -8.39 -50.63
N PRO A 609 34.17 -7.20 -51.26
CA PRO A 609 33.03 -6.64 -52.00
C PRO A 609 33.06 -6.96 -53.50
N VAL A 610 31.87 -7.12 -54.09
CA VAL A 610 31.70 -7.12 -55.56
C VAL A 610 31.06 -5.80 -56.03
N GLN A 611 31.67 -5.26 -57.07
CA GLN A 611 31.48 -3.92 -57.63
C GLN A 611 30.21 -3.76 -58.50
N LYS A 612 29.64 -2.55 -58.39
CA LYS A 612 29.10 -1.64 -59.45
C LYS A 612 28.03 -2.17 -60.42
N LYS A 613 26.91 -1.41 -60.51
CA LYS A 613 26.75 -0.37 -61.57
C LYS A 613 25.51 0.54 -61.36
N PRO A 614 25.51 1.77 -61.93
CA PRO A 614 24.58 2.86 -61.62
C PRO A 614 23.56 3.14 -62.73
N ARG A 615 22.45 3.83 -62.41
CA ARG A 615 21.64 4.67 -63.33
C ARG A 615 20.68 5.53 -62.50
N LYS A 616 20.92 6.85 -62.43
CA LYS A 616 20.38 7.95 -63.25
C LYS A 616 18.98 8.43 -62.82
N SER A 617 19.00 9.60 -62.20
CA SER A 617 18.07 10.73 -62.27
C SER A 617 16.85 10.62 -63.18
N ASN A 618 15.68 11.02 -62.68
CA ASN A 618 14.99 12.18 -63.25
C ASN A 618 13.84 12.69 -62.37
N SER A 619 13.75 14.01 -62.35
CA SER A 619 12.63 14.86 -61.98
C SER A 619 11.34 14.50 -62.71
N ASN A 620 10.17 14.68 -62.07
CA ASN A 620 9.20 15.68 -62.51
C ASN A 620 7.94 15.75 -61.64
N LYS A 621 7.50 16.99 -61.44
CA LYS A 621 6.16 17.41 -61.02
C LYS A 621 5.09 16.91 -62.00
N SER A 622 3.90 16.62 -61.49
CA SER A 622 2.65 17.05 -62.14
C SER A 622 1.46 16.97 -61.20
N ASN A 623 0.73 18.09 -61.12
CA ASN A 623 -0.65 18.22 -60.68
C ASN A 623 -1.58 17.23 -61.41
N TYR A 624 -2.65 16.79 -60.75
CA TYR A 624 -3.97 16.66 -61.40
C TYR A 624 -5.10 16.80 -60.38
N GLN A 625 -6.00 17.76 -60.66
CA GLN A 625 -7.31 17.97 -60.05
C GLN A 625 -8.35 17.03 -60.69
N SER A 626 -9.39 16.65 -59.95
CA SER A 626 -10.83 16.69 -60.34
C SER A 626 -11.66 16.03 -59.23
N GLN A 627 -12.49 16.79 -58.51
CA GLN A 627 -13.94 17.04 -58.72
C GLN A 627 -14.81 15.84 -58.31
N ASN A 628 -15.56 15.98 -57.19
CA ASN A 628 -17.02 16.24 -57.11
C ASN A 628 -17.83 14.93 -57.23
N HIS A 629 -18.96 14.64 -56.58
CA HIS A 629 -20.06 15.30 -55.87
C HIS A 629 -20.75 14.09 -55.12
N ASP A 630 -21.35 14.16 -53.93
CA ASP A 630 -22.65 14.77 -53.63
C ASP A 630 -23.02 14.73 -52.14
N ASN A 631 -23.88 15.68 -51.79
CA ASN A 631 -24.42 16.07 -50.48
C ASN A 631 -25.46 15.09 -49.90
N VAL A 632 -25.59 15.05 -48.56
CA VAL A 632 -26.88 15.17 -47.84
C VAL A 632 -26.68 15.81 -46.46
N GLU A 633 -27.17 17.06 -46.34
CA GLU A 633 -27.78 17.79 -45.21
C GLU A 633 -27.31 17.55 -43.75
N GLU A 634 -26.45 18.46 -43.28
CA GLU A 634 -26.22 18.80 -41.86
C GLU A 634 -27.32 19.76 -41.35
N THR A 635 -27.81 19.50 -40.14
CA THR A 635 -28.56 20.48 -39.33
C THR A 635 -27.60 21.03 -38.27
N ASP A 636 -27.46 22.36 -38.27
CA ASP A 636 -26.51 23.12 -37.47
C ASP A 636 -26.72 22.94 -35.95
N PHE A 637 -25.74 22.35 -35.27
CA PHE A 637 -25.47 22.62 -33.86
C PHE A 637 -24.31 23.61 -33.77
N VAL A 638 -24.61 24.83 -33.36
CA VAL A 638 -23.65 25.91 -33.11
C VAL A 638 -22.75 25.53 -31.94
N VAL A 639 -21.56 25.00 -32.22
CA VAL A 639 -20.47 24.90 -31.25
C VAL A 639 -19.87 26.29 -31.09
N SER A 640 -20.16 26.92 -29.95
CA SER A 640 -19.48 28.16 -29.54
C SER A 640 -18.00 27.88 -29.29
N LYS A 641 -17.13 28.67 -29.92
CA LYS A 641 -15.68 28.63 -29.71
C LYS A 641 -15.34 28.95 -28.25
N PRO A 642 -14.32 28.31 -27.64
CA PRO A 642 -13.81 28.73 -26.35
C PRO A 642 -12.99 30.01 -26.55
N SER A 643 -13.57 31.16 -26.21
CA SER A 643 -12.84 32.41 -26.06
C SER A 643 -12.89 32.85 -24.60
N GLU A 644 -11.79 32.63 -23.88
CA GLU A 644 -11.19 33.52 -22.88
C GLU A 644 -10.18 32.70 -22.07
N THR A 645 -8.89 32.87 -22.36
CA THR A 645 -7.81 32.45 -21.46
C THR A 645 -7.96 33.21 -20.16
N TYR A 646 -8.36 32.53 -19.09
CA TYR A 646 -8.40 33.07 -17.74
C TYR A 646 -6.97 33.49 -17.34
N THR A 647 -6.73 34.80 -17.30
CA THR A 647 -5.53 35.37 -16.71
C THR A 647 -5.83 35.62 -15.24
N PRO A 648 -5.01 35.12 -14.29
CA PRO A 648 -5.24 35.36 -12.88
C PRO A 648 -5.35 36.86 -12.66
N LYS A 649 -6.48 37.32 -12.10
CA LYS A 649 -6.58 38.70 -11.66
C LYS A 649 -5.45 38.93 -10.66
N SER A 650 -4.62 39.95 -10.90
CA SER A 650 -3.63 40.39 -9.91
C SER A 650 -4.39 40.91 -8.69
N ILE A 651 -4.52 40.07 -7.68
CA ILE A 651 -5.20 40.41 -6.43
C ILE A 651 -4.16 41.06 -5.50
N ALA A 652 -4.40 42.29 -5.09
CA ALA A 652 -3.60 42.95 -4.06
C ALA A 652 -3.92 42.34 -2.69
N LEU A 653 -3.08 41.42 -2.21
CA LEU A 653 -3.27 40.69 -0.96
C LEU A 653 -2.82 41.50 0.25
N LYS A 654 -3.60 41.47 1.34
CA LYS A 654 -3.27 42.16 2.61
C LYS A 654 -3.41 41.23 3.81
N ALA A 655 -2.58 41.44 4.84
CA ALA A 655 -2.74 40.75 6.12
C ALA A 655 -4.13 41.02 6.72
N GLY A 656 -4.74 39.99 7.28
CA GLY A 656 -6.10 40.00 7.81
C GLY A 656 -7.21 39.67 6.80
N GLN A 657 -6.91 39.70 5.49
CA GLN A 657 -7.86 39.37 4.43
C GLN A 657 -8.13 37.86 4.38
N TYR A 658 -9.38 37.49 4.06
CA TYR A 658 -9.75 36.10 3.78
C TYR A 658 -9.61 35.78 2.30
N ILE A 659 -9.11 34.59 2.02
CA ILE A 659 -8.84 34.08 0.68
C ILE A 659 -9.27 32.63 0.57
N ALA A 660 -9.62 32.19 -0.63
CA ALA A 660 -9.87 30.80 -0.97
C ALA A 660 -8.67 30.27 -1.74
N VAL A 661 -8.08 29.19 -1.23
CA VAL A 661 -6.90 28.55 -1.80
C VAL A 661 -7.33 27.25 -2.47
N ALA A 662 -6.98 27.09 -3.74
CA ALA A 662 -7.30 25.94 -4.55
C ALA A 662 -6.32 24.79 -4.28
N TYR A 663 -6.86 23.58 -4.12
CA TYR A 663 -6.16 22.32 -4.13
C TYR A 663 -6.72 21.46 -5.29
N ILE A 664 -6.05 20.35 -5.61
CA ILE A 664 -6.39 19.49 -6.75
C ILE A 664 -7.80 18.86 -6.62
N ASP A 665 -8.32 18.69 -5.43
CA ASP A 665 -9.59 17.98 -5.20
C ASP A 665 -10.63 18.81 -4.45
N THR A 666 -10.23 19.96 -3.90
CA THR A 666 -11.09 20.86 -3.14
C THR A 666 -10.45 22.25 -3.03
N TRP A 667 -11.08 23.14 -2.28
CA TRP A 667 -10.49 24.40 -1.84
C TRP A 667 -10.72 24.62 -0.35
N TYR A 668 -9.87 25.45 0.26
CA TYR A 668 -10.01 25.82 1.67
C TYR A 668 -9.97 27.35 1.84
N PRO A 669 -10.89 27.93 2.63
CA PRO A 669 -10.79 29.32 3.04
C PRO A 669 -9.72 29.49 4.12
N GLY A 670 -8.96 30.58 4.05
CA GLY A 670 -7.96 30.93 5.05
C GLY A 670 -7.82 32.43 5.23
N GLN A 671 -7.28 32.83 6.37
CA GLN A 671 -6.94 34.23 6.68
C GLN A 671 -5.45 34.47 6.48
N ILE A 672 -5.08 35.50 5.72
CA ILE A 672 -3.69 35.89 5.54
C ILE A 672 -3.16 36.44 6.87
N LEU A 673 -2.11 35.81 7.40
CA LEU A 673 -1.40 36.29 8.59
C LEU A 673 -0.33 37.31 8.20
N SER A 674 0.44 37.02 7.14
CA SER A 674 1.48 37.90 6.63
C SER A 674 1.68 37.69 5.12
N VAL A 675 2.05 38.75 4.42
CA VAL A 675 2.48 38.68 3.00
C VAL A 675 4.00 38.67 3.02
N LYS A 676 4.63 37.57 2.58
CA LYS A 676 6.08 37.42 2.61
C LYS A 676 6.74 38.16 1.44
N ASN A 677 6.16 38.04 0.26
CA ASN A 677 6.50 38.77 -0.96
C ASN A 677 5.31 38.70 -1.95
N ASP A 678 5.45 39.25 -3.15
CA ASP A 678 4.38 39.30 -4.17
C ASP A 678 3.87 37.91 -4.62
N LEU A 679 4.64 36.85 -4.35
CA LEU A 679 4.36 35.48 -4.75
C LEU A 679 3.91 34.59 -3.58
N LEU A 680 4.24 34.92 -2.32
CA LEU A 680 4.06 34.03 -1.17
C LEU A 680 3.33 34.73 -0.02
N VAL A 681 2.27 34.08 0.47
CA VAL A 681 1.53 34.51 1.66
C VAL A 681 1.48 33.42 2.71
N GLN A 682 1.53 33.81 3.99
CA GLN A 682 1.31 32.89 5.11
C GLN A 682 -0.16 32.92 5.50
N VAL A 683 -0.83 31.76 5.44
CA VAL A 683 -2.28 31.63 5.55
C VAL A 683 -2.62 30.72 6.72
N LYS A 684 -3.59 31.15 7.54
CA LYS A 684 -4.19 30.32 8.59
C LYS A 684 -5.53 29.76 8.08
N PHE A 685 -5.64 28.45 7.98
CA PHE A 685 -6.78 27.80 7.34
C PHE A 685 -7.95 27.52 8.31
N LEU A 686 -9.16 27.56 7.75
CA LEU A 686 -10.36 27.03 8.40
C LEU A 686 -10.66 25.63 7.85
N CYS A 687 -11.17 24.74 8.69
CA CYS A 687 -11.59 23.41 8.26
C CYS A 687 -13.12 23.32 8.08
N PRO A 688 -13.62 22.53 7.12
CA PRO A 688 -15.05 22.29 6.95
C PRO A 688 -15.67 21.68 8.21
N SER A 689 -16.87 22.13 8.56
CA SER A 689 -17.66 21.46 9.61
C SER A 689 -18.31 20.19 9.05
N GLN A 690 -18.21 19.07 9.77
CA GLN A 690 -18.40 17.70 9.27
C GLN A 690 -19.75 17.36 8.59
N ASN A 691 -20.73 18.26 8.47
CA ASN A 691 -22.04 17.95 7.88
C ASN A 691 -22.81 19.15 7.27
N MET A 692 -22.19 20.30 6.99
CA MET A 692 -22.96 21.48 6.53
C MET A 692 -22.20 22.43 5.60
N GLY A 693 -22.50 22.35 4.30
CA GLY A 693 -22.28 23.38 3.25
C GLY A 693 -21.24 24.48 3.53
N ASN A 694 -21.70 25.73 3.64
CA ASN A 694 -20.85 26.93 3.80
C ASN A 694 -20.31 27.16 5.24
N LEU A 695 -20.30 26.14 6.10
CA LEU A 695 -19.87 26.24 7.49
C LEU A 695 -18.45 25.70 7.69
N PHE A 696 -17.61 26.56 8.26
CA PHE A 696 -16.21 26.30 8.54
C PHE A 696 -15.91 26.56 10.02
N LYS A 697 -14.79 26.04 10.53
CA LYS A 697 -14.35 26.30 11.90
C LYS A 697 -12.84 26.41 11.97
N TRP A 698 -12.34 27.11 12.98
CA TRP A 698 -10.92 27.04 13.30
C TRP A 698 -10.57 25.64 13.80
N THR A 699 -9.46 25.10 13.33
CA THR A 699 -8.87 23.87 13.84
C THR A 699 -8.45 24.05 15.30
N GLN A 700 -8.44 22.97 16.09
CA GLN A 700 -8.00 23.04 17.50
C GLN A 700 -6.51 23.41 17.62
N LYS A 701 -5.72 23.05 16.61
CA LYS A 701 -4.33 23.46 16.43
C LYS A 701 -4.27 24.33 15.19
N ASP A 702 -3.64 25.49 15.29
CA ASP A 702 -3.48 26.43 14.17
C ASP A 702 -2.88 25.71 12.95
N ASP A 703 -3.67 25.65 11.87
CA ASP A 703 -3.23 25.13 10.58
C ASP A 703 -2.72 26.31 9.75
N ILE A 704 -1.41 26.50 9.73
CA ILE A 704 -0.74 27.63 9.09
C ILE A 704 0.20 27.09 8.02
N SER A 705 0.02 27.51 6.78
CA SER A 705 0.92 27.16 5.66
C SER A 705 1.31 28.39 4.85
N VAL A 706 2.41 28.27 4.10
CA VAL A 706 2.82 29.27 3.11
C VAL A 706 2.24 28.85 1.76
N VAL A 707 1.54 29.77 1.10
CA VAL A 707 0.79 29.52 -0.13
C VAL A 707 1.30 30.46 -1.21
N GLU A 708 1.52 29.91 -2.42
CA GLU A 708 1.83 30.72 -3.59
C GLU A 708 0.58 31.44 -4.09
N ASN A 709 0.72 32.71 -4.49
CA ASN A 709 -0.37 33.56 -4.97
C ASN A 709 -1.11 32.93 -6.15
N ILE A 710 -0.42 32.12 -6.97
CA ILE A 710 -1.04 31.42 -8.09
C ILE A 710 -2.18 30.48 -7.66
N PHE A 711 -2.14 29.92 -6.45
CA PHE A 711 -3.18 29.02 -5.90
C PHE A 711 -4.36 29.77 -5.26
N ILE A 712 -4.32 31.10 -5.21
CA ILE A 712 -5.40 31.93 -4.65
C ILE A 712 -6.33 32.34 -5.79
N PHE A 713 -7.53 31.76 -5.82
CA PHE A 713 -8.48 31.96 -6.92
C PHE A 713 -9.64 32.90 -6.56
N CYS A 714 -9.85 33.16 -5.27
CA CYS A 714 -10.90 34.08 -4.82
C CYS A 714 -10.48 34.77 -3.52
N SER A 715 -10.74 36.07 -3.41
CA SER A 715 -10.47 36.87 -2.21
C SER A 715 -11.64 37.79 -1.81
N ASP A 716 -12.77 37.65 -2.50
CA ASP A 716 -13.90 38.58 -2.44
C ASP A 716 -15.09 37.93 -1.73
N PHE A 717 -14.87 37.57 -0.46
CA PHE A 717 -15.91 37.02 0.40
C PHE A 717 -15.64 37.36 1.88
N GLU A 718 -16.70 37.42 2.66
CA GLU A 718 -16.67 37.65 4.09
C GLU A 718 -16.83 36.34 4.88
N VAL A 719 -16.21 36.32 6.06
CA VAL A 719 -16.28 35.19 7.00
C VAL A 719 -16.95 35.67 8.30
N LYS A 720 -18.21 35.29 8.50
CA LYS A 720 -19.03 35.73 9.65
C LYS A 720 -19.04 34.69 10.75
N ALA A 721 -19.00 35.11 12.02
CA ALA A 721 -19.22 34.18 13.13
C ALA A 721 -20.69 33.72 13.14
N LYS A 722 -20.94 32.41 13.22
CA LYS A 722 -22.30 31.85 13.29
C LYS A 722 -22.87 31.97 14.71
N ASP A 723 -22.01 31.77 15.70
CA ASP A 723 -22.35 31.69 17.12
C ASP A 723 -21.51 32.67 17.95
N SER A 724 -22.05 33.10 19.09
CA SER A 724 -21.34 33.95 20.06
C SER A 724 -20.05 33.32 20.60
N GLY A 725 -19.91 31.99 20.47
CA GLY A 725 -18.69 31.25 20.78
C GLY A 725 -17.55 31.41 19.76
N GLY A 726 -17.81 32.02 18.59
CA GLY A 726 -16.79 32.43 17.62
C GLY A 726 -16.00 31.31 16.94
N ARG A 727 -16.36 30.05 17.19
CA ARG A 727 -15.67 28.86 16.67
C ARG A 727 -16.19 28.45 15.29
N THR A 728 -17.48 28.64 15.03
CA THR A 728 -18.06 28.34 13.71
C THR A 728 -18.18 29.62 12.89
N ARG A 729 -17.78 29.52 11.62
CA ARG A 729 -17.74 30.59 10.65
C ARG A 729 -18.60 30.24 9.45
N VAL A 730 -19.29 31.22 8.91
CA VAL A 730 -20.11 31.12 7.70
C VAL A 730 -19.44 31.93 6.60
N LEU A 731 -19.24 31.32 5.44
CA LEU A 731 -18.77 32.05 4.25
C LEU A 731 -19.95 32.69 3.53
N THR A 732 -19.85 33.98 3.22
CA THR A 732 -20.76 34.63 2.27
C THR A 732 -20.42 34.18 0.85
N ASN A 733 -21.43 34.08 -0.03
CA ASN A 733 -21.23 33.77 -1.45
C ASN A 733 -20.55 32.40 -1.72
N TYR A 734 -20.79 31.40 -0.86
CA TYR A 734 -20.17 30.07 -0.98
C TYR A 734 -20.36 29.43 -2.35
N ASP A 735 -21.57 29.47 -2.91
CA ASP A 735 -21.87 28.87 -4.21
C ASP A 735 -21.12 29.56 -5.36
N THR A 736 -20.88 30.87 -5.23
CA THR A 736 -20.03 31.64 -6.14
C THR A 736 -18.58 31.19 -6.03
N ILE A 737 -18.05 31.02 -4.82
CA ILE A 737 -16.68 30.52 -4.61
C ILE A 737 -16.53 29.11 -5.20
N CYS A 738 -17.50 28.22 -4.97
CA CYS A 738 -17.52 26.88 -5.58
C CYS A 738 -17.53 26.93 -7.12
N SER A 739 -18.25 27.89 -7.71
CA SER A 739 -18.31 28.07 -9.17
C SER A 739 -16.99 28.60 -9.74
N GLU A 740 -16.37 29.58 -9.07
CA GLU A 740 -15.04 30.09 -9.43
C GLU A 740 -13.95 29.03 -9.26
N TYR A 741 -14.04 28.19 -8.23
CA TYR A 741 -13.14 27.06 -8.05
C TYR A 741 -13.24 26.08 -9.22
N LYS A 742 -14.44 25.74 -9.69
CA LYS A 742 -14.60 24.85 -10.87
C LYS A 742 -13.95 25.42 -12.13
N LYS A 743 -14.08 26.73 -12.37
CA LYS A 743 -13.41 27.41 -13.50
C LYS A 743 -11.89 27.35 -13.36
N TYR A 744 -11.38 27.69 -12.17
CA TYR A 744 -9.96 27.63 -11.86
C TYR A 744 -9.42 26.19 -12.02
N TYR A 745 -10.13 25.21 -11.48
CA TYR A 745 -9.79 23.79 -11.54
C TYR A 745 -9.64 23.31 -12.99
N ASN A 746 -10.63 23.59 -13.84
CA ASN A 746 -10.60 23.22 -15.25
C ASN A 746 -9.50 23.94 -16.06
N THR A 747 -8.93 25.02 -15.54
CA THR A 747 -7.89 25.80 -16.23
C THR A 747 -6.48 25.39 -15.81
N TYR A 748 -6.29 25.06 -14.53
CA TYR A 748 -4.96 24.86 -13.93
C TYR A 748 -4.67 23.44 -13.47
N PHE A 749 -5.69 22.60 -13.29
CA PHE A 749 -5.54 21.23 -12.79
C PHE A 749 -6.03 20.15 -13.77
N VAL A 750 -6.82 20.52 -14.78
CA VAL A 750 -7.21 19.69 -15.93
C VAL A 750 -6.48 20.23 -17.15
#